data_AF-A0A954QCJ2-F1
#
_entry.id   AF-A0A954QCJ2-F1
#
_cell.length_a   1.000
_cell.length_b   1.000
_cell.length_c   1.000
_cell.angle_alpha   90.00
_cell.angle_beta   90.00
_cell.angle_gamma   90.00
#
_symmetry.space_group_name_H-M   'P 1'
#
loop_
_entity.id
_entity.type
_entity.pdbx_description
1 polymer ?
#
loop_
_entity_poly.entity_id
_entity_poly.type
_entity_poly.pdbx_seq_one_letter_code
_entity_poly.pdbx_strand_id
1 'polypeptide(L)'
;MSGIIGHTMYAILGCKAFEAKRLPSALLILALCATLTAEISANEDAAARSAAILAFTEEAASQIDAAHQHGLLEISPVNLPSESIGDCNHFGWPIATMTGNTIVVMHRRIPGHKADGAGEPDPSMSYGVVLRSDDGGVTWSRPYDLRDCMRAEDRVRGGIVPLSHRAKFDKANKSPLGYKVHLHSIGTTSDGAVVAINNHGVFRSEDAGQTWKHFSTALRDDHFPYQIINLGPRILDDPQHGLIAFGNWFGEVDSYHELSNRLVALSSKDGGATWAVEEHDVGFPQYEPAAILHDGRYLFVTRNQTEVRSHRQMDSAPGKPPVVIDTNLEDPRLVDTVDFSFNPVTHRFEIVRSERHHMELWLWSMDPAEWTTGKWRRECRLVARKGKFYSTADGFHPAGAVIDHQRGVQHIFIYAGHPNGPAGVFRVTRTLNTPALKEAMSDERANSATPRTLDRGGVLLTFDDRNFDDWVKAIPLFDEFKVKATFFISGEIDQEAHDAIRQLTAHGHAIGSHSVNHLKAVEYCQQRSTAEFLRLEIQPQLEAFQRIGVTPVAFAYPMSRNDAVTDDALLKVFRHVRTGRNIAAGERLSEVDAYFVPANEMKKHGCLYAKGIDHAPTRADRTFEQLDTALSRAAKNQEIIVLYAHRISETGIRNYVTPDALRRIIGMAKSLGLEFYTFDQLP
;
A
#
# COMPACT_ATOMS: atom_id res chain seq x y z
N MET A 1 -56.49 -19.11 -32.92
CA MET A 1 -57.57 -19.15 -31.92
C MET A 1 -56.90 -18.96 -30.56
N SER A 2 -56.80 -17.71 -30.08
CA SER A 2 -57.64 -17.10 -29.01
C SER A 2 -57.37 -17.73 -27.62
N GLY A 3 -56.90 -17.05 -26.57
CA GLY A 3 -56.51 -15.65 -26.36
C GLY A 3 -56.29 -15.33 -24.85
N ILE A 4 -55.68 -14.16 -24.57
CA ILE A 4 -55.88 -13.18 -23.45
C ILE A 4 -55.59 -13.71 -22.01
N ILE A 5 -54.78 -13.11 -21.12
CA ILE A 5 -54.84 -11.84 -20.33
C ILE A 5 -53.47 -11.70 -19.60
N GLY A 6 -52.82 -10.57 -19.33
CA GLY A 6 -53.22 -9.15 -19.39
C GLY A 6 -52.03 -8.21 -19.18
N HIS A 7 -52.24 -6.95 -19.59
CA HIS A 7 -51.35 -5.79 -19.49
C HIS A 7 -51.28 -5.21 -18.08
N THR A 8 -50.19 -4.49 -17.76
CA THR A 8 -50.28 -3.09 -17.31
C THR A 8 -49.03 -2.33 -17.79
N MET A 9 -49.28 -1.15 -18.35
CA MET A 9 -48.42 -0.40 -19.27
C MET A 9 -47.91 0.88 -18.62
N TYR A 10 -46.67 1.25 -18.94
CA TYR A 10 -46.09 2.58 -18.78
C TYR A 10 -46.87 3.64 -19.59
N ALA A 11 -47.06 4.83 -19.01
CA ALA A 11 -47.35 6.09 -19.70
C ALA A 11 -46.62 7.18 -18.88
N ILE A 12 -45.98 8.23 -19.41
CA ILE A 12 -46.33 9.13 -20.52
C ILE A 12 -45.03 9.75 -21.06
N LEU A 13 -44.87 9.79 -22.39
CA LEU A 13 -43.97 10.70 -23.12
C LEU A 13 -44.83 11.52 -24.10
N GLY A 14 -44.69 12.85 -24.05
CA GLY A 14 -45.30 13.78 -24.99
C GLY A 14 -44.55 13.80 -26.33
N CYS A 15 -45.29 13.66 -27.42
CA CYS A 15 -44.82 13.68 -28.80
C CYS A 15 -44.16 15.01 -29.22
N LYS A 16 -43.11 14.93 -30.05
CA LYS A 16 -43.04 15.61 -31.35
C LYS A 16 -42.30 14.72 -32.36
N ALA A 17 -42.88 14.61 -33.55
CA ALA A 17 -42.56 13.66 -34.59
C ALA A 17 -41.27 14.00 -35.35
N PHE A 18 -40.48 12.97 -35.66
CA PHE A 18 -39.58 12.95 -36.81
C PHE A 18 -39.69 11.56 -37.45
N GLU A 19 -40.06 11.52 -38.73
CA GLU A 19 -40.14 10.30 -39.53
C GLU A 19 -38.75 9.67 -39.68
N ALA A 20 -38.53 8.51 -39.06
CA ALA A 20 -37.38 7.66 -39.35
C ALA A 20 -37.90 6.33 -39.94
N LYS A 21 -37.41 6.02 -41.15
CA LYS A 21 -37.62 4.73 -41.83
C LYS A 21 -37.39 3.59 -40.85
N ARG A 22 -38.37 2.69 -40.68
CA ARG A 22 -38.25 1.46 -39.87
C ARG A 22 -37.07 0.63 -40.39
N LEU A 23 -35.95 0.63 -39.67
CA LEU A 23 -34.99 -0.47 -39.75
C LEU A 23 -35.67 -1.73 -39.16
N PRO A 24 -35.48 -2.92 -39.75
CA PRO A 24 -36.07 -4.15 -39.22
C PRO A 24 -35.53 -4.42 -37.82
N SER A 25 -36.40 -4.79 -36.88
CA SER A 25 -36.10 -5.00 -35.45
C SER A 25 -34.91 -5.94 -35.19
N ALA A 26 -34.61 -6.85 -36.13
CA ALA A 26 -33.43 -7.71 -36.09
C ALA A 26 -32.11 -6.95 -36.24
N LEU A 27 -32.04 -5.90 -37.09
CA LEU A 27 -30.85 -5.06 -37.24
C LEU A 27 -30.58 -4.22 -35.98
N LEU A 28 -31.64 -3.79 -35.28
CA LEU A 28 -31.51 -3.02 -34.04
C LEU A 28 -30.99 -3.89 -32.88
N ILE A 29 -31.46 -5.15 -32.80
CA ILE A 29 -30.98 -6.12 -31.79
C ILE A 29 -29.53 -6.54 -32.10
N LEU A 30 -29.18 -6.79 -33.36
CA LEU A 30 -27.80 -7.07 -33.77
C LEU A 30 -26.85 -5.90 -33.49
N ALA A 31 -27.30 -4.66 -33.74
CA ALA A 31 -26.53 -3.46 -33.42
C ALA A 31 -26.36 -3.30 -31.89
N LEU A 32 -27.42 -3.51 -31.10
CA LEU A 32 -27.35 -3.46 -29.63
C LEU A 32 -26.45 -4.55 -29.05
N CYS A 33 -26.55 -5.78 -29.57
CA CYS A 33 -25.68 -6.88 -29.16
C CYS A 33 -24.24 -6.61 -29.56
N ALA A 34 -23.98 -6.09 -30.77
CA ALA A 34 -22.65 -5.73 -31.23
C ALA A 34 -22.04 -4.61 -30.37
N THR A 35 -22.81 -3.58 -29.99
CA THR A 35 -22.35 -2.52 -29.08
C THR A 35 -22.10 -3.06 -27.68
N LEU A 36 -22.97 -3.93 -27.15
CA LEU A 36 -22.76 -4.55 -25.84
C LEU A 36 -21.50 -5.43 -25.85
N THR A 37 -21.30 -6.23 -26.90
CA THR A 37 -20.09 -7.07 -27.02
C THR A 37 -18.82 -6.24 -27.20
N ALA A 38 -18.90 -5.10 -27.90
CA ALA A 38 -17.77 -4.18 -28.05
C ALA A 38 -17.44 -3.45 -26.74
N GLU A 39 -18.45 -3.04 -25.98
CA GLU A 39 -18.27 -2.43 -24.65
C GLU A 39 -17.71 -3.45 -23.63
N ILE A 40 -18.22 -4.68 -23.61
CA ILE A 40 -17.70 -5.76 -22.77
C ILE A 40 -16.23 -6.05 -23.14
N SER A 41 -15.93 -6.20 -24.43
CA SER A 41 -14.58 -6.46 -24.91
C SER A 41 -13.61 -5.30 -24.60
N ALA A 42 -14.05 -4.04 -24.76
CA ALA A 42 -13.23 -2.88 -24.42
C ALA A 42 -12.97 -2.76 -22.91
N ASN A 43 -13.96 -3.12 -22.08
CA ASN A 43 -13.80 -3.16 -20.62
C ASN A 43 -12.87 -4.29 -20.16
N GLU A 44 -12.99 -5.49 -20.74
CA GLU A 44 -12.07 -6.61 -20.46
C GLU A 44 -10.62 -6.25 -20.84
N ASP A 45 -10.43 -5.61 -21.98
CA ASP A 45 -9.13 -5.12 -22.46
C ASP A 45 -8.55 -4.01 -21.55
N ALA A 46 -9.38 -3.07 -21.10
CA ALA A 46 -8.97 -2.05 -20.13
C ALA A 46 -8.60 -2.63 -18.75
N ALA A 47 -9.34 -3.64 -18.27
CA ALA A 47 -9.05 -4.33 -17.02
C ALA A 47 -7.72 -5.11 -17.10
N ALA A 48 -7.49 -5.84 -18.20
CA ALA A 48 -6.24 -6.55 -18.44
C ALA A 48 -5.03 -5.61 -18.50
N ARG A 49 -5.15 -4.49 -19.22
CA ARG A 49 -4.11 -3.43 -19.26
C ARG A 49 -3.86 -2.82 -17.89
N SER A 50 -4.91 -2.52 -17.13
CA SER A 50 -4.79 -1.98 -15.77
C SER A 50 -4.00 -2.94 -14.88
N ALA A 51 -4.36 -4.22 -14.89
CA ALA A 51 -3.66 -5.26 -14.13
C ALA A 51 -2.19 -5.39 -14.53
N ALA A 52 -1.88 -5.32 -15.84
CA ALA A 52 -0.52 -5.38 -16.34
C ALA A 52 0.34 -4.18 -15.92
N ILE A 53 -0.23 -2.96 -15.96
CA ILE A 53 0.48 -1.73 -15.60
C ILE A 53 0.68 -1.62 -14.08
N LEU A 54 -0.36 -1.90 -13.30
CA LEU A 54 -0.33 -1.86 -11.84
C LEU A 54 0.54 -2.97 -11.27
N ALA A 55 0.43 -4.19 -11.83
CA ALA A 55 1.22 -5.36 -11.50
C ALA A 55 1.32 -5.63 -9.97
N PHE A 56 0.19 -5.62 -9.26
CA PHE A 56 0.17 -5.81 -7.81
C PHE A 56 0.83 -7.12 -7.37
N THR A 57 1.41 -7.11 -6.16
CA THR A 57 1.75 -8.37 -5.49
C THR A 57 0.46 -9.10 -5.10
N GLU A 58 0.51 -10.42 -4.94
CA GLU A 58 -0.68 -11.20 -4.54
C GLU A 58 -1.21 -10.77 -3.16
N GLU A 59 -0.29 -10.44 -2.25
CA GLU A 59 -0.60 -9.91 -0.93
C GLU A 59 -1.34 -8.56 -1.05
N ALA A 60 -0.82 -7.62 -1.84
CA ALA A 60 -1.46 -6.32 -2.01
C ALA A 60 -2.81 -6.42 -2.70
N ALA A 61 -2.94 -7.26 -3.73
CA ALA A 61 -4.22 -7.52 -4.38
C ALA A 61 -5.26 -8.02 -3.37
N SER A 62 -4.89 -8.98 -2.52
CA SER A 62 -5.77 -9.53 -1.48
C SER A 62 -6.16 -8.47 -0.43
N GLN A 63 -5.21 -7.64 0.01
CA GLN A 63 -5.47 -6.53 0.96
C GLN A 63 -6.43 -5.49 0.38
N ILE A 64 -6.20 -5.10 -0.88
CA ILE A 64 -7.05 -4.15 -1.60
C ILE A 64 -8.46 -4.71 -1.78
N ASP A 65 -8.60 -5.98 -2.18
CA ASP A 65 -9.91 -6.62 -2.38
C ASP A 65 -10.71 -6.68 -1.07
N ALA A 66 -10.05 -7.02 0.04
CA ALA A 66 -10.69 -7.03 1.36
C ALA A 66 -11.16 -5.63 1.77
N ALA A 67 -10.30 -4.63 1.67
CA ALA A 67 -10.66 -3.24 1.97
C ALA A 67 -11.77 -2.70 1.04
N HIS A 68 -11.79 -3.14 -0.23
CA HIS A 68 -12.82 -2.80 -1.20
C HIS A 68 -14.19 -3.37 -0.84
N GLN A 69 -14.26 -4.64 -0.40
CA GLN A 69 -15.52 -5.26 0.04
C GLN A 69 -16.16 -4.54 1.23
N HIS A 70 -15.36 -3.86 2.04
CA HIS A 70 -15.81 -3.03 3.16
C HIS A 70 -16.02 -1.54 2.81
N GLY A 71 -15.83 -1.16 1.54
CA GLY A 71 -15.98 0.23 1.08
C GLY A 71 -14.91 1.19 1.61
N LEU A 72 -13.73 0.67 1.96
CA LEU A 72 -12.66 1.44 2.61
C LEU A 72 -11.58 1.88 1.61
N LEU A 73 -11.36 1.12 0.54
CA LEU A 73 -10.36 1.41 -0.49
C LEU A 73 -10.85 0.93 -1.86
N GLU A 74 -10.59 1.69 -2.91
CA GLU A 74 -10.84 1.30 -4.30
C GLU A 74 -9.70 1.83 -5.18
N ILE A 75 -9.30 1.06 -6.19
CA ILE A 75 -8.37 1.51 -7.23
C ILE A 75 -9.03 1.33 -8.59
N SER A 76 -9.06 2.39 -9.39
CA SER A 76 -9.67 2.38 -10.72
C SER A 76 -8.85 3.20 -11.72
N PRO A 77 -8.82 2.82 -13.01
CA PRO A 77 -8.13 3.59 -14.03
C PRO A 77 -8.83 4.93 -14.28
N VAL A 78 -8.04 5.97 -14.54
CA VAL A 78 -8.54 7.29 -14.98
C VAL A 78 -8.28 7.45 -16.47
N ASN A 79 -7.06 7.18 -16.90
CA ASN A 79 -6.66 7.23 -18.31
C ASN A 79 -5.51 6.27 -18.57
N LEU A 80 -5.61 5.47 -19.63
CA LEU A 80 -4.62 4.45 -19.99
C LEU A 80 -4.08 4.71 -21.40
N PRO A 81 -2.77 4.50 -21.64
CA PRO A 81 -2.23 4.57 -22.98
C PRO A 81 -2.82 3.43 -23.84
N SER A 82 -3.30 3.76 -25.04
CA SER A 82 -3.66 2.78 -26.05
C SER A 82 -2.42 2.34 -26.84
N GLU A 83 -2.47 1.18 -27.49
CA GLU A 83 -1.40 0.70 -28.37
C GLU A 83 -1.14 1.64 -29.57
N SER A 84 -2.12 2.48 -29.91
CA SER A 84 -2.08 3.40 -31.05
C SER A 84 -1.49 4.78 -30.76
N ILE A 85 -1.16 5.11 -29.50
CA ILE A 85 -0.81 6.48 -29.11
C ILE A 85 0.65 6.87 -29.42
N GLY A 86 1.41 5.96 -30.05
CA GLY A 86 2.81 6.17 -30.41
C GLY A 86 3.73 6.21 -29.19
N ASP A 87 4.83 6.94 -29.33
CA ASP A 87 5.89 7.01 -28.32
C ASP A 87 5.45 7.83 -27.09
N CYS A 88 4.54 8.79 -27.24
CA CYS A 88 3.99 9.57 -26.12
C CYS A 88 2.96 8.79 -25.26
N ASN A 89 3.35 7.64 -24.73
CA ASN A 89 2.49 6.72 -23.98
C ASN A 89 2.77 6.69 -22.47
N HIS A 90 3.57 7.64 -21.96
CA HIS A 90 3.82 7.81 -20.53
C HIS A 90 2.93 8.92 -19.94
N PHE A 91 1.90 8.54 -19.18
CA PHE A 91 0.93 9.46 -18.58
C PHE A 91 1.27 9.89 -17.15
N GLY A 92 2.48 10.41 -16.95
CA GLY A 92 2.99 10.78 -15.64
C GLY A 92 2.40 12.08 -15.05
N TRP A 93 2.72 12.32 -13.78
CA TRP A 93 2.36 13.52 -13.00
C TRP A 93 0.86 13.89 -12.98
N PRO A 94 -0.03 12.97 -12.57
CA PRO A 94 -1.44 13.31 -12.41
C PRO A 94 -1.64 14.11 -11.13
N ILE A 95 -2.33 15.24 -11.25
CA ILE A 95 -2.72 16.11 -10.14
C ILE A 95 -4.19 16.47 -10.30
N ALA A 96 -4.88 16.72 -9.19
CA ALA A 96 -6.31 16.99 -9.22
C ALA A 96 -6.74 18.17 -8.35
N THR A 97 -7.90 18.69 -8.69
CA THR A 97 -8.68 19.58 -7.85
C THR A 97 -10.15 19.17 -7.91
N MET A 98 -10.96 19.74 -7.03
CA MET A 98 -12.39 19.47 -6.97
C MET A 98 -13.15 20.78 -6.83
N THR A 99 -14.17 20.95 -7.67
CA THR A 99 -15.08 22.10 -7.66
C THR A 99 -16.52 21.61 -7.62
N GLY A 100 -17.27 22.05 -6.60
CA GLY A 100 -18.55 21.42 -6.27
C GLY A 100 -18.39 19.91 -6.10
N ASN A 101 -19.12 19.13 -6.92
CA ASN A 101 -19.04 17.66 -6.96
C ASN A 101 -18.13 17.12 -8.06
N THR A 102 -17.49 17.99 -8.84
CA THR A 102 -16.71 17.60 -10.01
C THR A 102 -15.23 17.50 -9.66
N ILE A 103 -14.66 16.34 -9.88
CA ILE A 103 -13.21 16.11 -9.84
C ILE A 103 -12.64 16.49 -11.20
N VAL A 104 -11.56 17.27 -11.21
CA VAL A 104 -10.80 17.61 -12.42
C VAL A 104 -9.37 17.12 -12.23
N VAL A 105 -8.94 16.20 -13.08
CA VAL A 105 -7.59 15.62 -13.09
C VAL A 105 -6.84 16.13 -14.30
N MET A 106 -5.59 16.55 -14.10
CA MET A 106 -4.67 16.90 -15.17
C MET A 106 -3.43 16.02 -15.10
N HIS A 107 -2.99 15.50 -16.23
CA HIS A 107 -1.78 14.70 -16.36
C HIS A 107 -1.02 15.00 -17.67
N ARG A 108 0.14 14.36 -17.84
CA ARG A 108 0.98 14.49 -19.04
C ARG A 108 0.67 13.43 -20.09
N ARG A 109 1.14 13.68 -21.30
CA ARG A 109 1.33 12.70 -22.35
C ARG A 109 2.69 12.97 -23.00
N ILE A 110 3.70 12.19 -22.61
CA ILE A 110 5.11 12.37 -23.03
C ILE A 110 5.76 11.04 -23.40
N PRO A 111 6.93 11.04 -24.06
CA PRO A 111 7.66 9.80 -24.35
C PRO A 111 8.07 9.05 -23.07
N GLY A 112 8.63 9.75 -22.08
CA GLY A 112 9.02 9.15 -20.81
C GLY A 112 9.90 10.02 -19.90
N HIS A 113 10.58 9.40 -18.94
CA HIS A 113 11.46 10.06 -17.97
C HIS A 113 12.85 10.37 -18.51
N LYS A 114 13.30 9.69 -19.57
CA LYS A 114 14.57 9.93 -20.29
C LYS A 114 14.32 9.80 -21.80
N ALA A 115 15.15 10.42 -22.63
CA ALA A 115 15.06 10.22 -24.09
C ALA A 115 15.48 8.79 -24.46
N ASP A 116 16.54 8.29 -23.81
CA ASP A 116 17.02 6.94 -24.01
C ASP A 116 15.96 5.90 -23.61
N GLY A 117 15.50 5.14 -24.59
CA GLY A 117 14.52 4.07 -24.44
C GLY A 117 13.05 4.49 -24.35
N ALA A 118 12.71 5.78 -24.54
CA ALA A 118 11.33 6.28 -24.44
C ALA A 118 10.67 6.66 -25.78
N GLY A 119 11.42 6.55 -26.88
CA GLY A 119 10.98 7.02 -28.19
C GLY A 119 11.07 8.55 -28.34
N GLU A 120 10.42 9.08 -29.37
CA GLU A 120 10.56 10.47 -29.79
C GLU A 120 9.34 11.34 -29.42
N PRO A 121 9.54 12.65 -29.18
CA PRO A 121 8.41 13.57 -29.06
C PRO A 121 7.63 13.65 -30.37
N ASP A 122 6.30 13.70 -30.28
CA ASP A 122 5.40 13.87 -31.43
C ASP A 122 4.35 14.96 -31.18
N PRO A 123 3.57 15.40 -32.19
CA PRO A 123 2.59 16.49 -32.03
C PRO A 123 1.53 16.26 -30.95
N SER A 124 1.25 15.01 -30.58
CA SER A 124 0.34 14.64 -29.49
C SER A 124 0.94 14.90 -28.11
N MET A 125 2.26 15.09 -27.99
CA MET A 125 2.94 15.41 -26.73
C MET A 125 2.26 16.59 -26.04
N SER A 126 1.82 16.40 -24.79
CA SER A 126 1.12 17.44 -24.04
C SER A 126 1.44 17.34 -22.55
N TYR A 127 1.36 18.47 -21.89
CA TYR A 127 1.54 18.62 -20.45
C TYR A 127 0.25 19.08 -19.76
N GLY A 128 -0.88 19.01 -20.46
CA GLY A 128 -2.17 19.49 -19.96
C GLY A 128 -3.32 18.64 -20.46
N VAL A 129 -3.24 17.32 -20.33
CA VAL A 129 -4.37 16.43 -20.63
C VAL A 129 -5.30 16.41 -19.42
N VAL A 130 -6.55 16.82 -19.61
CA VAL A 130 -7.56 16.97 -18.56
C VAL A 130 -8.68 15.96 -18.73
N LEU A 131 -9.11 15.38 -17.61
CA LEU A 131 -10.31 14.58 -17.50
C LEU A 131 -11.15 15.09 -16.33
N ARG A 132 -12.48 14.94 -16.44
CA ARG A 132 -13.42 15.30 -15.37
C ARG A 132 -14.35 14.15 -15.04
N SER A 133 -14.80 14.15 -13.79
CA SER A 133 -15.81 13.23 -13.28
C SER A 133 -16.78 13.98 -12.36
N ASP A 134 -18.08 13.83 -12.59
CA ASP A 134 -19.16 14.43 -11.81
C ASP A 134 -19.88 13.44 -10.89
N ASP A 135 -19.50 12.15 -10.95
CA ASP A 135 -20.09 11.05 -10.19
C ASP A 135 -19.15 10.52 -9.08
N GLY A 136 -18.11 11.29 -8.72
CA GLY A 136 -17.16 10.91 -7.68
C GLY A 136 -16.03 10.01 -8.17
N GLY A 137 -15.71 10.05 -9.46
CA GLY A 137 -14.60 9.31 -10.08
C GLY A 137 -14.98 7.93 -10.60
N VAL A 138 -16.27 7.65 -10.77
CA VAL A 138 -16.77 6.37 -11.33
C VAL A 138 -16.65 6.39 -12.85
N THR A 139 -17.06 7.48 -13.49
CA THR A 139 -16.87 7.71 -14.93
C THR A 139 -16.02 8.95 -15.20
N TRP A 140 -15.33 8.94 -16.34
CA TRP A 140 -14.45 10.00 -16.78
C TRP A 140 -14.85 10.50 -18.17
N SER A 141 -14.75 11.82 -18.37
CA SER A 141 -14.89 12.41 -19.71
C SER A 141 -13.81 11.90 -20.65
N ARG A 142 -14.03 12.12 -21.96
CA ARG A 142 -12.92 12.01 -22.92
C ARG A 142 -11.77 12.94 -22.51
N PRO A 143 -10.50 12.52 -22.71
CA PRO A 143 -9.36 13.39 -22.46
C PRO A 143 -9.44 14.66 -23.32
N TYR A 144 -9.25 15.81 -22.69
CA TYR A 144 -9.16 17.13 -23.34
C TYR A 144 -7.73 17.66 -23.24
N ASP A 145 -7.11 18.01 -24.36
CA ASP A 145 -5.79 18.64 -24.35
C ASP A 145 -5.95 20.15 -24.19
N LEU A 146 -5.43 20.73 -23.10
CA LEU A 146 -5.53 22.18 -22.85
C LEU A 146 -4.94 23.02 -23.99
N ARG A 147 -4.04 22.45 -24.80
CA ARG A 147 -3.54 23.09 -26.01
C ARG A 147 -4.64 23.41 -27.03
N ASP A 148 -5.77 22.71 -26.99
CA ASP A 148 -6.87 22.88 -27.94
C ASP A 148 -7.57 24.24 -27.82
N CYS A 149 -7.53 24.87 -26.64
CA CYS A 149 -8.03 26.24 -26.45
C CYS A 149 -7.00 27.33 -26.79
N MET A 150 -5.74 26.96 -27.03
CA MET A 150 -4.68 27.92 -27.37
C MET A 150 -4.79 28.39 -28.82
N ARG A 151 -4.35 29.61 -29.07
CA ARG A 151 -4.06 30.08 -30.44
C ARG A 151 -2.97 29.22 -31.06
N ALA A 152 -3.02 29.04 -32.37
CA ALA A 152 -2.04 28.21 -33.09
C ALA A 152 -0.60 28.67 -32.86
N GLU A 153 -0.35 29.98 -32.85
CA GLU A 153 0.97 30.58 -32.61
C GLU A 153 1.51 30.32 -31.19
N ASP A 154 0.64 30.31 -30.18
CA ASP A 154 1.03 30.03 -28.79
C ASP A 154 1.30 28.53 -28.58
N ARG A 155 0.49 27.68 -29.23
CA ARG A 155 0.54 26.21 -29.08
C ARG A 155 1.89 25.60 -29.42
N VAL A 156 2.54 26.12 -30.46
CA VAL A 156 3.84 25.60 -30.97
C VAL A 156 4.98 26.61 -30.80
N ARG A 157 4.81 27.58 -29.89
CA ARG A 157 5.79 28.65 -29.65
C ARG A 157 7.16 28.06 -29.26
N GLY A 158 8.13 28.20 -30.16
CA GLY A 158 9.48 27.67 -30.00
C GLY A 158 9.63 26.16 -30.24
N GLY A 159 8.61 25.48 -30.76
CA GLY A 159 8.62 24.05 -31.10
C GLY A 159 7.59 23.23 -30.30
N ILE A 160 7.47 21.95 -30.64
CA ILE A 160 6.52 21.02 -29.98
C ILE A 160 6.97 20.63 -28.56
N VAL A 161 8.30 20.60 -28.32
CA VAL A 161 8.86 20.31 -27.00
C VAL A 161 8.90 21.61 -26.18
N PRO A 162 8.24 21.65 -25.00
CA PRO A 162 8.23 22.84 -24.18
C PRO A 162 9.62 23.26 -23.72
N LEU A 163 9.77 24.57 -23.48
CA LEU A 163 11.04 25.23 -23.15
C LEU A 163 11.84 24.47 -22.07
N SER A 164 11.22 24.11 -20.96
CA SER A 164 11.87 23.42 -19.83
C SER A 164 12.23 21.95 -20.05
N HIS A 165 11.91 21.38 -21.22
CA HIS A 165 12.16 19.97 -21.56
C HIS A 165 13.05 19.79 -22.81
N ARG A 166 13.46 20.88 -23.48
CA ARG A 166 14.32 20.82 -24.67
C ARG A 166 15.69 20.20 -24.37
N ALA A 167 16.29 20.50 -23.21
CA ALA A 167 17.54 19.88 -22.77
C ALA A 167 17.48 18.33 -22.73
N LYS A 168 16.28 17.76 -22.65
CA LYS A 168 16.03 16.33 -22.61
C LYS A 168 15.63 15.76 -23.97
N PHE A 169 14.63 16.34 -24.62
CA PHE A 169 13.98 15.76 -25.81
C PHE A 169 14.23 16.52 -27.12
N ASP A 170 14.87 17.70 -27.08
CA ASP A 170 15.11 18.52 -28.26
C ASP A 170 16.35 19.41 -28.07
N LYS A 171 17.51 18.76 -27.83
CA LYS A 171 18.76 19.44 -27.42
C LYS A 171 19.29 20.43 -28.46
N ALA A 172 18.96 20.19 -29.72
CA ALA A 172 19.38 21.03 -30.85
C ALA A 172 18.57 22.34 -30.93
N ASN A 173 17.35 22.35 -30.38
CA ASN A 173 16.51 23.54 -30.37
C ASN A 173 16.94 24.51 -29.27
N LYS A 174 17.57 25.61 -29.71
CA LYS A 174 18.04 26.71 -28.86
C LYS A 174 17.10 27.91 -28.84
N SER A 175 15.85 27.75 -29.32
CA SER A 175 14.86 28.81 -29.25
C SER A 175 14.60 29.18 -27.79
N PRO A 176 14.57 30.48 -27.42
CA PRO A 176 14.17 30.90 -26.08
C PRO A 176 12.64 31.00 -25.93
N LEU A 177 11.89 30.87 -27.03
CA LEU A 177 10.45 31.08 -27.05
C LEU A 177 9.73 29.92 -26.35
N GLY A 178 8.75 30.23 -25.49
CA GLY A 178 7.91 29.27 -24.78
C GLY A 178 7.46 29.77 -23.41
N TYR A 179 6.94 28.87 -22.58
CA TYR A 179 6.53 29.18 -21.21
C TYR A 179 7.61 28.73 -20.21
N LYS A 180 7.90 29.58 -19.22
CA LYS A 180 8.96 29.37 -18.23
C LYS A 180 8.47 28.53 -17.05
N VAL A 181 7.83 27.40 -17.36
CA VAL A 181 7.20 26.51 -16.38
C VAL A 181 7.73 25.09 -16.54
N HIS A 182 8.00 24.43 -15.42
CA HIS A 182 8.27 23.01 -15.30
C HIS A 182 7.26 22.37 -14.35
N LEU A 183 6.70 21.23 -14.78
CA LEU A 183 5.60 20.52 -14.14
C LEU A 183 4.28 21.30 -14.10
N HIS A 184 3.37 20.87 -13.22
CA HIS A 184 1.98 21.32 -13.19
C HIS A 184 1.52 21.68 -11.80
N SER A 185 0.62 22.65 -11.73
CA SER A 185 -0.20 22.93 -10.56
C SER A 185 -1.66 23.06 -10.98
N ILE A 186 -2.58 22.63 -10.11
CA ILE A 186 -4.01 22.83 -10.31
C ILE A 186 -4.67 23.23 -8.99
N GLY A 187 -5.70 24.05 -9.06
CA GLY A 187 -6.48 24.45 -7.90
C GLY A 187 -7.86 24.94 -8.27
N THR A 188 -8.71 25.04 -7.26
CA THR A 188 -10.07 25.56 -7.37
C THR A 188 -10.15 26.81 -6.54
N THR A 189 -10.73 27.85 -7.13
CA THR A 189 -10.98 29.12 -6.45
C THR A 189 -12.31 29.05 -5.70
N SER A 190 -12.49 29.89 -4.70
CA SER A 190 -13.68 29.96 -3.85
C SER A 190 -14.97 30.23 -4.60
N ASP A 191 -14.91 30.83 -5.80
CA ASP A 191 -16.06 31.02 -6.70
C ASP A 191 -16.39 29.78 -7.55
N GLY A 192 -15.58 28.72 -7.47
CA GLY A 192 -15.75 27.46 -8.19
C GLY A 192 -14.96 27.34 -9.49
N ALA A 193 -14.26 28.39 -9.93
CA ALA A 193 -13.39 28.28 -11.10
C ALA A 193 -12.18 27.38 -10.86
N VAL A 194 -11.74 26.69 -11.91
CA VAL A 194 -10.55 25.85 -11.89
C VAL A 194 -9.41 26.56 -12.60
N VAL A 195 -8.24 26.60 -11.98
CA VAL A 195 -7.02 27.18 -12.57
C VAL A 195 -5.96 26.09 -12.67
N ALA A 196 -5.32 26.01 -13.84
CA ALA A 196 -4.25 25.07 -14.12
C ALA A 196 -3.02 25.80 -14.67
N ILE A 197 -1.84 25.45 -14.18
CA ILE A 197 -0.55 25.90 -14.69
C ILE A 197 0.18 24.67 -15.21
N ASN A 198 0.72 24.73 -16.42
CA ASN A 198 1.57 23.68 -16.98
C ASN A 198 2.63 24.26 -17.93
N ASN A 199 3.38 23.38 -18.60
CA ASN A 199 4.45 23.74 -19.53
C ASN A 199 4.00 24.54 -20.77
N HIS A 200 2.69 24.73 -20.97
CA HIS A 200 2.08 25.54 -22.01
C HIS A 200 1.46 26.84 -21.49
N GLY A 201 1.66 27.19 -20.21
CA GLY A 201 1.18 28.44 -19.62
C GLY A 201 0.08 28.24 -18.59
N VAL A 202 -0.80 29.24 -18.47
CA VAL A 202 -1.86 29.29 -17.45
C VAL A 202 -3.24 29.21 -18.11
N PHE A 203 -4.10 28.38 -17.54
CA PHE A 203 -5.43 28.08 -18.04
C PHE A 203 -6.46 28.26 -16.93
N ARG A 204 -7.65 28.74 -17.29
CA ARG A 204 -8.77 28.88 -16.36
C ARG A 204 -10.06 28.34 -16.97
N SER A 205 -10.86 27.70 -16.14
CA SER A 205 -12.19 27.21 -16.49
C SER A 205 -13.21 27.72 -15.48
N GLU A 206 -14.30 28.30 -15.98
CA GLU A 206 -15.42 28.81 -15.17
C GLU A 206 -16.58 27.79 -15.05
N ASP A 207 -16.46 26.63 -15.70
CA ASP A 207 -17.53 25.64 -15.85
C ASP A 207 -17.09 24.24 -15.39
N ALA A 208 -16.22 24.23 -14.38
CA ALA A 208 -15.63 23.06 -13.75
C ALA A 208 -14.72 22.20 -14.67
N GLY A 209 -14.14 22.79 -15.72
CA GLY A 209 -13.22 22.14 -16.62
C GLY A 209 -13.84 21.61 -17.92
N GLN A 210 -15.04 22.05 -18.31
CA GLN A 210 -15.63 21.70 -19.62
C GLN A 210 -15.00 22.53 -20.72
N THR A 211 -14.85 23.83 -20.48
CA THR A 211 -14.20 24.76 -21.39
C THR A 211 -13.08 25.49 -20.67
N TRP A 212 -12.07 25.90 -21.45
CA TRP A 212 -10.86 26.48 -20.92
C TRP A 212 -10.50 27.74 -21.68
N LYS A 213 -10.03 28.73 -20.92
CA LYS A 213 -9.42 29.96 -21.41
C LYS A 213 -7.92 29.91 -21.15
N HIS A 214 -7.13 30.20 -22.17
CA HIS A 214 -5.68 30.33 -22.06
C HIS A 214 -5.27 31.79 -21.80
N PHE A 215 -4.46 32.03 -20.77
CA PHE A 215 -3.81 33.32 -20.52
C PHE A 215 -2.46 33.37 -21.23
N SER A 216 -2.49 33.74 -22.52
CA SER A 216 -1.35 33.49 -23.41
C SER A 216 -0.04 34.16 -23.02
N THR A 217 -0.05 35.24 -22.25
CA THR A 217 1.14 35.96 -21.77
C THR A 217 1.61 35.53 -20.39
N ALA A 218 0.78 34.84 -19.61
CA ALA A 218 1.12 34.47 -18.24
C ALA A 218 2.31 33.48 -18.23
N LEU A 219 3.35 33.80 -17.46
CA LEU A 219 4.56 32.98 -17.32
C LEU A 219 5.31 32.70 -18.64
N ARG A 220 5.08 33.52 -19.69
CA ARG A 220 5.71 33.39 -21.01
C ARG A 220 7.08 34.05 -21.06
N ASP A 221 7.98 33.54 -21.89
CA ASP A 221 9.38 33.98 -22.03
C ASP A 221 9.60 35.50 -22.11
N ASP A 222 8.70 36.21 -22.77
CA ASP A 222 8.75 37.64 -23.08
C ASP A 222 7.97 38.54 -22.08
N HIS A 223 7.18 37.94 -21.19
CA HIS A 223 6.37 38.65 -20.19
C HIS A 223 6.70 38.27 -18.75
N PHE A 224 7.51 37.22 -18.56
CA PHE A 224 7.95 36.73 -17.25
C PHE A 224 9.48 36.84 -17.14
N PRO A 225 10.00 37.85 -16.43
CA PRO A 225 11.43 38.17 -16.43
C PRO A 225 12.29 37.22 -15.57
N TYR A 226 11.69 36.20 -14.96
CA TYR A 226 12.36 35.25 -14.07
C TYR A 226 12.83 34.00 -14.81
N GLN A 227 13.48 33.09 -14.10
CA GLN A 227 13.93 31.79 -14.60
C GLN A 227 12.76 30.80 -14.76
N ILE A 228 13.06 29.60 -15.25
CA ILE A 228 12.08 28.50 -15.27
C ILE A 228 11.72 28.14 -13.83
N ILE A 229 10.43 28.11 -13.50
CA ILE A 229 9.96 27.62 -12.21
C ILE A 229 9.59 26.14 -12.27
N ASN A 230 10.06 25.35 -11.30
CA ASN A 230 9.56 24.02 -11.01
C ASN A 230 8.45 24.12 -9.95
N LEU A 231 7.24 23.71 -10.30
CA LEU A 231 6.06 23.91 -9.47
C LEU A 231 5.71 22.69 -8.60
N GLY A 232 5.15 22.98 -7.43
CA GLY A 232 4.41 22.02 -6.62
C GLY A 232 3.01 21.74 -7.20
N PRO A 233 2.32 20.69 -6.72
CA PRO A 233 1.12 20.17 -7.38
C PRO A 233 -0.15 21.03 -7.19
N ARG A 234 -0.19 21.95 -6.21
CA ARG A 234 -1.40 22.67 -5.82
C ARG A 234 -1.30 24.17 -6.10
N ILE A 235 -2.42 24.75 -6.54
CA ILE A 235 -2.70 26.19 -6.45
C ILE A 235 -3.65 26.37 -5.28
N LEU A 236 -3.28 27.21 -4.32
CA LEU A 236 -4.12 27.59 -3.19
C LEU A 236 -4.94 28.83 -3.53
N ASP A 237 -6.15 28.93 -3.00
CA ASP A 237 -6.95 30.16 -3.02
C ASP A 237 -6.87 30.84 -1.65
N ASP A 238 -6.07 31.89 -1.56
CA ASP A 238 -5.89 32.66 -0.34
C ASP A 238 -6.81 33.90 -0.35
N PRO A 239 -7.70 34.08 0.63
CA PRO A 239 -8.66 35.19 0.64
C PRO A 239 -8.04 36.59 0.60
N GLN A 240 -6.79 36.75 1.02
CA GLN A 240 -6.10 38.05 1.07
C GLN A 240 -5.13 38.25 -0.10
N HIS A 241 -4.52 37.17 -0.58
CA HIS A 241 -3.43 37.22 -1.55
C HIS A 241 -3.83 36.71 -2.94
N GLY A 242 -5.02 36.15 -3.08
CA GLY A 242 -5.52 35.55 -4.31
C GLY A 242 -4.96 34.15 -4.52
N LEU A 243 -4.75 33.78 -5.77
CA LEU A 243 -4.22 32.46 -6.11
C LEU A 243 -2.73 32.40 -5.78
N ILE A 244 -2.29 31.31 -5.17
CA ILE A 244 -0.87 31.11 -4.85
C ILE A 244 -0.42 29.74 -5.35
N ALA A 245 0.66 29.72 -6.13
CA ALA A 245 1.37 28.50 -6.50
C ALA A 245 2.80 28.55 -5.96
N PHE A 246 3.26 27.44 -5.39
CA PHE A 246 4.60 27.35 -4.82
C PHE A 246 5.53 26.54 -5.70
N GLY A 247 6.81 26.86 -5.66
CA GLY A 247 7.83 26.17 -6.45
C GLY A 247 9.24 26.58 -6.09
N ASN A 248 10.15 26.33 -7.02
CA ASN A 248 11.54 26.73 -6.93
C ASN A 248 12.11 27.04 -8.31
N TRP A 249 13.16 27.85 -8.37
CA TRP A 249 13.84 28.09 -9.65
C TRP A 249 14.62 26.86 -10.10
N PHE A 250 14.53 26.58 -11.40
CA PHE A 250 15.13 25.44 -12.11
C PHE A 250 16.25 25.88 -13.07
N GLY A 251 16.76 27.12 -12.91
CA GLY A 251 17.77 27.70 -13.80
C GLY A 251 17.25 28.12 -15.18
N GLU A 252 18.18 28.33 -16.11
CA GLU A 252 17.93 28.60 -17.53
C GLU A 252 17.79 27.31 -18.34
N VAL A 253 17.33 27.42 -19.59
CA VAL A 253 17.06 26.28 -20.51
C VAL A 253 18.24 25.33 -20.65
N ASP A 254 19.46 25.85 -20.65
CA ASP A 254 20.70 25.09 -20.85
C ASP A 254 21.38 24.63 -19.55
N SER A 255 20.90 25.07 -18.37
CA SER A 255 21.49 24.77 -17.05
C SER A 255 20.62 23.78 -16.25
N TYR A 256 20.38 22.62 -16.86
CA TYR A 256 19.52 21.56 -16.32
C TYR A 256 19.96 21.13 -14.90
N HIS A 257 19.04 21.22 -13.92
CA HIS A 257 19.24 20.88 -12.49
C HIS A 257 20.08 21.85 -11.63
N GLU A 258 20.31 23.09 -12.07
CA GLU A 258 20.82 24.12 -11.15
C GLU A 258 19.71 24.63 -10.23
N LEU A 259 19.61 24.01 -9.04
CA LEU A 259 18.57 24.33 -8.08
C LEU A 259 18.96 25.46 -7.16
N SER A 260 18.01 26.38 -7.01
CA SER A 260 18.10 27.46 -6.05
C SER A 260 17.59 27.02 -4.68
N ASN A 261 18.20 27.55 -3.61
CA ASN A 261 17.70 27.42 -2.24
C ASN A 261 16.50 28.34 -1.95
N ARG A 262 15.94 28.97 -2.99
CA ARG A 262 14.78 29.87 -2.88
C ARG A 262 13.48 29.10 -3.03
N LEU A 263 12.66 29.11 -1.99
CA LEU A 263 11.22 28.81 -2.12
C LEU A 263 10.57 29.99 -2.82
N VAL A 264 9.85 29.72 -3.90
CA VAL A 264 9.17 30.72 -4.73
C VAL A 264 7.67 30.63 -4.49
N ALA A 265 7.03 31.76 -4.22
CA ALA A 265 5.58 31.92 -4.20
C ALA A 265 5.16 32.79 -5.39
N LEU A 266 4.40 32.21 -6.31
CA LEU A 266 3.72 32.94 -7.37
C LEU A 266 2.33 33.32 -6.88
N SER A 267 1.99 34.61 -6.86
CA SER A 267 0.67 35.10 -6.46
C SER A 267 -0.07 35.80 -7.60
N SER A 268 -1.38 35.56 -7.72
CA SER A 268 -2.22 36.18 -8.74
C SER A 268 -3.51 36.71 -8.13
N LYS A 269 -3.76 38.02 -8.33
CA LYS A 269 -4.97 38.72 -7.86
C LYS A 269 -6.06 38.87 -8.92
N ASP A 270 -5.76 38.49 -10.16
CA ASP A 270 -6.62 38.68 -11.34
C ASP A 270 -7.06 37.34 -11.96
N GLY A 271 -7.17 36.30 -11.12
CA GLY A 271 -7.66 35.00 -11.53
C GLY A 271 -6.68 34.18 -12.38
N GLY A 272 -5.39 34.50 -12.35
CA GLY A 272 -4.32 33.77 -13.03
C GLY A 272 -3.79 34.45 -14.30
N ALA A 273 -4.25 35.65 -14.63
CA ALA A 273 -3.81 36.37 -15.83
C ALA A 273 -2.41 36.99 -15.66
N THR A 274 -2.08 37.47 -14.47
CA THR A 274 -0.75 37.96 -14.10
C THR A 274 -0.28 37.36 -12.78
N TRP A 275 1.04 37.22 -12.62
CA TRP A 275 1.65 36.56 -11.48
C TRP A 275 2.80 37.40 -10.92
N ALA A 276 2.70 37.77 -9.65
CA ALA A 276 3.78 38.37 -8.87
C ALA A 276 4.63 37.28 -8.22
N VAL A 277 5.88 37.60 -7.95
CA VAL A 277 6.88 36.65 -7.43
C VAL A 277 7.37 37.12 -6.06
N GLU A 278 7.35 36.20 -5.10
CA GLU A 278 8.03 36.34 -3.81
C GLU A 278 9.01 35.17 -3.62
N GLU A 279 10.17 35.45 -3.01
CA GLU A 279 11.23 34.47 -2.81
C GLU A 279 11.72 34.46 -1.36
N HIS A 280 11.91 33.26 -0.82
CA HIS A 280 12.47 33.07 0.50
C HIS A 280 13.65 32.11 0.45
N ASP A 281 14.80 32.51 0.99
CA ASP A 281 15.90 31.56 1.19
C ASP A 281 15.51 30.55 2.27
N VAL A 282 15.52 29.27 1.92
CA VAL A 282 15.23 28.18 2.86
C VAL A 282 16.49 27.40 3.24
N GLY A 283 17.65 27.78 2.69
CA GLY A 283 18.95 27.20 3.06
C GLY A 283 19.24 25.80 2.48
N PHE A 284 18.36 25.24 1.65
CA PHE A 284 18.58 23.97 0.97
C PHE A 284 17.84 23.92 -0.39
N PRO A 285 18.36 23.19 -1.39
CA PRO A 285 17.66 22.98 -2.65
C PRO A 285 16.51 22.01 -2.45
N GLN A 286 15.37 22.28 -3.07
CA GLN A 286 14.11 21.57 -2.88
C GLN A 286 13.42 21.29 -4.21
N TYR A 287 12.38 20.44 -4.19
CA TYR A 287 11.49 20.26 -5.33
C TYR A 287 10.05 20.07 -4.90
N GLU A 288 9.17 20.54 -5.78
CA GLU A 288 7.77 20.13 -5.85
C GLU A 288 7.06 20.28 -4.48
N PRO A 289 7.09 21.48 -3.86
CA PRO A 289 6.53 21.68 -2.53
C PRO A 289 5.03 21.39 -2.52
N ALA A 290 4.61 20.33 -1.85
CA ALA A 290 3.21 20.05 -1.61
C ALA A 290 2.74 20.96 -0.47
N ALA A 291 1.85 21.91 -0.78
CA ALA A 291 1.43 22.96 0.14
C ALA A 291 -0.07 22.87 0.47
N ILE A 292 -0.45 23.20 1.70
CA ILE A 292 -1.84 23.46 2.09
C ILE A 292 -1.93 24.79 2.83
N LEU A 293 -3.10 25.43 2.77
CA LEU A 293 -3.46 26.55 3.64
C LEU A 293 -4.27 25.99 4.81
N HIS A 294 -3.73 26.10 6.02
CA HIS A 294 -4.37 25.61 7.24
C HIS A 294 -4.19 26.65 8.35
N ASP A 295 -5.29 27.07 8.98
CA ASP A 295 -5.31 28.10 10.04
C ASP A 295 -4.53 29.38 9.69
N GLY A 296 -4.65 29.83 8.43
CA GLY A 296 -3.99 31.04 7.94
C GLY A 296 -2.47 30.89 7.71
N ARG A 297 -1.96 29.66 7.73
CA ARG A 297 -0.55 29.33 7.51
C ARG A 297 -0.39 28.46 6.28
N TYR A 298 0.69 28.67 5.55
CA TYR A 298 1.13 27.77 4.49
C TYR A 298 2.02 26.70 5.11
N LEU A 299 1.56 25.46 5.04
CA LEU A 299 2.30 24.29 5.49
C LEU A 299 2.77 23.52 4.27
N PHE A 300 4.02 23.05 4.32
CA PHE A 300 4.65 22.37 3.19
C PHE A 300 5.25 21.04 3.61
N VAL A 301 5.19 20.07 2.70
CA VAL A 301 6.11 18.93 2.68
C VAL A 301 6.80 18.92 1.32
N THR A 302 8.13 18.97 1.32
CA THR A 302 8.94 19.15 0.11
C THR A 302 10.07 18.14 0.06
N ARG A 303 10.50 17.79 -1.16
CA ARG A 303 11.67 16.95 -1.36
C ARG A 303 12.93 17.74 -1.01
N ASN A 304 13.86 17.15 -0.25
CA ASN A 304 15.19 17.70 -0.04
C ASN A 304 16.11 17.25 -1.17
N GLN A 305 16.53 18.17 -2.04
CA GLN A 305 17.36 17.85 -3.21
C GLN A 305 18.86 17.83 -2.91
N THR A 306 19.28 18.01 -1.66
CA THR A 306 20.71 17.92 -1.27
C THR A 306 21.25 16.52 -1.51
N GLU A 307 20.56 15.50 -0.99
CA GLU A 307 20.88 14.08 -1.22
C GLU A 307 19.73 13.31 -1.87
N VAL A 308 18.56 13.95 -2.02
CA VAL A 308 17.34 13.35 -2.59
C VAL A 308 16.83 12.14 -1.80
N ARG A 309 17.14 12.08 -0.49
CA ARG A 309 16.83 10.94 0.40
C ARG A 309 15.88 11.27 1.54
N SER A 310 15.37 12.50 1.62
CA SER A 310 14.47 12.89 2.69
C SER A 310 13.48 13.95 2.26
N HIS A 311 12.41 14.07 3.04
CA HIS A 311 11.53 15.23 2.99
C HIS A 311 11.86 16.22 4.10
N ARG A 312 11.66 17.50 3.81
CA ARG A 312 11.57 18.56 4.82
C ARG A 312 10.13 19.04 4.90
N GLN A 313 9.73 19.54 6.05
CA GLN A 313 8.48 20.27 6.17
C GLN A 313 8.77 21.72 6.52
N MET A 314 7.86 22.61 6.11
CA MET A 314 8.03 24.04 6.31
C MET A 314 6.74 24.68 6.79
N ASP A 315 6.87 25.72 7.59
CA ASP A 315 5.76 26.53 8.07
C ASP A 315 6.02 28.01 7.73
N SER A 316 5.09 28.64 7.01
CA SER A 316 5.15 30.06 6.69
C SER A 316 3.82 30.76 6.96
N ALA A 317 3.89 31.95 7.54
CA ALA A 317 2.78 32.90 7.47
C ALA A 317 2.88 33.68 6.14
N PRO A 318 1.75 34.14 5.56
CA PRO A 318 1.80 34.89 4.30
C PRO A 318 2.79 36.07 4.33
N GLY A 319 3.63 36.15 3.29
CA GLY A 319 4.68 37.17 3.18
C GLY A 319 5.84 37.02 4.16
N LYS A 320 5.99 35.88 4.85
CA LYS A 320 7.07 35.61 5.81
C LYS A 320 7.96 34.45 5.35
N PRO A 321 9.28 34.53 5.63
CA PRO A 321 10.15 33.39 5.40
C PRO A 321 9.66 32.14 6.15
N PRO A 322 9.72 30.95 5.52
CA PRO A 322 9.32 29.72 6.16
C PRO A 322 10.32 29.29 7.24
N VAL A 323 9.81 28.67 8.29
CA VAL A 323 10.59 27.89 9.25
C VAL A 323 10.73 26.47 8.71
N VAL A 324 11.97 26.01 8.53
CA VAL A 324 12.29 24.67 8.03
C VAL A 324 12.42 23.70 9.20
N ILE A 325 11.78 22.54 9.08
CA ILE A 325 11.76 21.49 10.10
C ILE A 325 12.19 20.16 9.45
N ASP A 326 13.11 19.48 10.12
CA ASP A 326 13.59 18.16 9.74
C ASP A 326 12.53 17.10 10.02
N THR A 327 12.37 16.14 9.11
CA THR A 327 11.38 15.07 9.27
C THR A 327 12.03 13.70 9.43
N ASN A 328 11.28 12.73 9.96
CA ASN A 328 11.66 11.30 9.92
C ASN A 328 11.31 10.59 8.60
N LEU A 329 10.95 11.33 7.55
CA LEU A 329 10.57 10.78 6.25
C LEU A 329 11.81 10.57 5.38
N GLU A 330 12.53 9.49 5.66
CA GLU A 330 13.78 9.13 4.96
C GLU A 330 13.54 7.98 3.96
N ASP A 331 14.31 7.97 2.88
CA ASP A 331 14.38 6.88 1.89
C ASP A 331 15.85 6.52 1.66
N PRO A 332 16.25 5.23 1.72
CA PRO A 332 17.63 4.82 1.49
C PRO A 332 18.10 5.08 0.06
N ARG A 333 17.18 5.34 -0.88
CA ARG A 333 17.49 5.54 -2.30
C ARG A 333 17.11 6.94 -2.78
N LEU A 334 15.82 7.18 -3.06
CA LEU A 334 15.34 8.41 -3.71
C LEU A 334 13.89 8.71 -3.32
N VAL A 335 13.67 9.85 -2.66
CA VAL A 335 12.31 10.34 -2.38
C VAL A 335 11.64 10.96 -3.61
N ASP A 336 10.31 10.82 -3.68
CA ASP A 336 9.45 11.50 -4.66
C ASP A 336 8.53 12.52 -4.01
N THR A 337 7.73 13.22 -4.80
CA THR A 337 6.67 14.11 -4.32
C THR A 337 5.66 13.33 -3.49
N VAL A 338 5.13 14.01 -2.47
CA VAL A 338 4.03 13.49 -1.66
C VAL A 338 2.74 14.17 -2.07
N ASP A 339 1.64 13.46 -1.91
CA ASP A 339 0.40 14.15 -1.63
C ASP A 339 0.41 14.60 -0.16
N PHE A 340 -0.02 15.83 0.10
CA PHE A 340 -0.19 16.38 1.45
C PHE A 340 -1.58 17.00 1.58
N SER A 341 -2.30 16.60 2.62
CA SER A 341 -3.66 17.02 2.90
C SER A 341 -3.96 17.08 4.40
N PHE A 342 -5.05 17.77 4.76
CA PHE A 342 -5.66 17.70 6.07
C PHE A 342 -6.88 16.79 6.00
N ASN A 343 -6.95 15.81 6.90
CA ASN A 343 -8.08 14.90 6.99
C ASN A 343 -9.10 15.44 8.00
N PRO A 344 -10.31 15.84 7.55
CA PRO A 344 -11.33 16.45 8.41
C PRO A 344 -12.01 15.47 9.37
N VAL A 345 -11.88 14.15 9.16
CA VAL A 345 -12.49 13.13 10.03
C VAL A 345 -11.58 12.78 11.19
N THR A 346 -10.29 12.61 10.93
CA THR A 346 -9.30 12.30 11.98
C THR A 346 -8.70 13.54 12.61
N HIS A 347 -8.90 14.72 12.01
CA HIS A 347 -8.25 15.98 12.37
C HIS A 347 -6.72 15.91 12.31
N ARG A 348 -6.18 15.14 11.37
CA ARG A 348 -4.74 14.92 11.22
C ARG A 348 -4.24 15.43 9.88
N PHE A 349 -3.00 15.88 9.88
CA PHE A 349 -2.24 16.01 8.65
C PHE A 349 -1.90 14.62 8.13
N GLU A 350 -2.09 14.41 6.83
CA GLU A 350 -1.84 13.13 6.20
C GLU A 350 -1.05 13.32 4.91
N ILE A 351 -0.07 12.43 4.71
CA ILE A 351 0.68 12.36 3.46
C ILE A 351 0.56 10.98 2.84
N VAL A 352 0.48 10.96 1.52
CA VAL A 352 0.65 9.74 0.73
C VAL A 352 2.00 9.82 0.07
N ARG A 353 2.86 8.85 0.35
CA ARG A 353 4.26 8.84 -0.06
C ARG A 353 4.62 7.52 -0.71
N SER A 354 5.31 7.57 -1.85
CA SER A 354 5.86 6.35 -2.44
C SER A 354 7.23 6.02 -1.89
N GLU A 355 7.43 4.74 -1.60
CA GLU A 355 8.71 4.12 -1.32
C GLU A 355 9.15 3.36 -2.56
N ARG A 356 9.68 4.11 -3.53
CA ARG A 356 9.94 3.61 -4.89
C ARG A 356 10.94 2.46 -4.91
N HIS A 357 11.87 2.38 -3.96
CA HIS A 357 12.80 1.25 -3.89
C HIS A 357 12.12 -0.07 -3.47
N HIS A 358 11.01 0.01 -2.71
CA HIS A 358 10.15 -1.13 -2.36
C HIS A 358 8.99 -1.34 -3.34
N MET A 359 8.73 -0.39 -4.24
CA MET A 359 7.56 -0.38 -5.13
C MET A 359 6.24 -0.32 -4.35
N GLU A 360 6.21 0.52 -3.32
CA GLU A 360 5.07 0.65 -2.41
C GLU A 360 4.55 2.09 -2.32
N LEU A 361 3.29 2.22 -1.92
CA LEU A 361 2.61 3.48 -1.62
C LEU A 361 2.09 3.42 -0.18
N TRP A 362 2.47 4.40 0.63
CA TRP A 362 2.22 4.42 2.07
C TRP A 362 1.44 5.66 2.51
N LEU A 363 0.52 5.45 3.46
CA LEU A 363 -0.17 6.51 4.18
C LEU A 363 0.56 6.80 5.49
N TRP A 364 0.78 8.09 5.77
CA TRP A 364 1.34 8.57 7.02
C TRP A 364 0.48 9.69 7.59
N SER A 365 0.54 9.88 8.91
CA SER A 365 -0.20 10.95 9.57
C SER A 365 0.59 11.65 10.67
N MET A 366 0.17 12.86 11.02
CA MET A 366 0.72 13.70 12.08
C MET A 366 -0.40 14.48 12.76
N ASP A 367 -0.33 14.62 14.08
CA ASP A 367 -1.22 15.53 14.79
C ASP A 367 -0.80 16.98 14.48
N PRO A 368 -1.72 17.91 14.14
CA PRO A 368 -1.34 19.29 13.88
C PRO A 368 -0.55 19.95 15.02
N ALA A 369 -0.80 19.58 16.28
CA ALA A 369 -0.04 20.08 17.43
C ALA A 369 1.42 19.60 17.45
N GLU A 370 1.74 18.52 16.73
CA GLU A 370 3.08 17.94 16.62
C GLU A 370 3.86 18.46 15.40
N TRP A 371 3.33 19.43 14.64
CA TRP A 371 3.96 19.92 13.41
C TRP A 371 5.43 20.28 13.60
N THR A 372 5.78 20.99 14.67
CA THR A 372 7.18 21.41 14.91
C THR A 372 8.15 20.27 15.21
N THR A 373 7.66 19.04 15.43
CA THR A 373 8.51 17.88 15.75
C THR A 373 9.07 17.19 14.51
N GLY A 374 8.40 17.33 13.35
CA GLY A 374 8.72 16.59 12.14
C GLY A 374 8.57 15.07 12.24
N LYS A 375 7.91 14.54 13.27
CA LYS A 375 7.72 13.09 13.49
C LYS A 375 6.39 12.61 12.92
N TRP A 376 6.43 12.06 11.72
CA TRP A 376 5.31 11.42 11.05
C TRP A 376 5.13 9.98 11.51
N ARG A 377 3.88 9.58 11.72
CA ARG A 377 3.51 8.19 12.03
C ARG A 377 3.16 7.46 10.74
N ARG A 378 3.80 6.32 10.48
CA ARG A 378 3.42 5.42 9.38
C ARG A 378 2.12 4.70 9.76
N GLU A 379 1.11 4.74 8.90
CA GLU A 379 -0.20 4.14 9.17
C GLU A 379 -0.34 2.77 8.54
N CYS A 380 -0.43 2.71 7.22
CA CYS A 380 -0.62 1.48 6.47
C CYS A 380 -0.10 1.62 5.04
N ARG A 381 0.22 0.47 4.43
CA ARG A 381 0.56 0.37 3.01
C ARG A 381 -0.75 0.38 2.22
N LEU A 382 -0.91 1.33 1.31
CA LEU A 382 -2.09 1.41 0.44
C LEU A 382 -1.97 0.45 -0.73
N VAL A 383 -0.77 0.34 -1.31
CA VAL A 383 -0.52 -0.42 -2.54
C VAL A 383 0.90 -0.97 -2.55
N ALA A 384 1.10 -2.18 -3.06
CA ALA A 384 2.41 -2.71 -3.43
C ALA A 384 2.35 -3.38 -4.81
N ARG A 385 3.44 -3.27 -5.57
CA ARG A 385 3.55 -3.91 -6.89
C ARG A 385 4.83 -4.74 -7.04
N LYS A 386 4.77 -5.69 -7.96
CA LYS A 386 5.93 -6.41 -8.47
C LYS A 386 6.80 -5.45 -9.29
N GLY A 387 8.11 -5.69 -9.25
CA GLY A 387 9.07 -5.00 -10.10
C GLY A 387 10.32 -4.53 -9.38
N LYS A 388 11.18 -3.86 -10.15
CA LYS A 388 12.41 -3.21 -9.69
C LYS A 388 12.43 -1.76 -10.18
N PHE A 389 12.74 -0.84 -9.26
CA PHE A 389 12.85 0.59 -9.52
C PHE A 389 13.70 0.88 -10.77
N TYR A 390 13.13 1.68 -11.68
CA TYR A 390 13.65 2.08 -13.00
C TYR A 390 13.91 0.96 -14.02
N SER A 391 13.88 -0.31 -13.63
CA SER A 391 14.07 -1.43 -14.55
C SER A 391 12.76 -1.95 -15.13
N THR A 392 11.72 -2.02 -14.29
CA THR A 392 10.39 -2.50 -14.73
C THR A 392 9.30 -1.47 -14.43
N ALA A 393 9.53 -0.58 -13.46
CA ALA A 393 8.60 0.46 -13.06
C ALA A 393 9.29 1.62 -12.35
N ASP A 394 8.67 2.80 -12.41
CA ASP A 394 9.13 3.99 -11.67
C ASP A 394 8.68 3.96 -10.19
N GLY A 395 7.53 3.34 -9.94
CA GLY A 395 6.88 3.29 -8.62
C GLY A 395 5.47 3.84 -8.72
N PHE A 396 5.04 4.54 -7.68
CA PHE A 396 3.79 5.29 -7.65
C PHE A 396 4.11 6.75 -7.36
N HIS A 397 3.44 7.68 -8.01
CA HIS A 397 3.71 9.11 -7.79
C HIS A 397 2.44 9.81 -7.37
N PRO A 398 2.21 9.94 -6.06
CA PRO A 398 1.08 10.66 -5.53
C PRO A 398 1.35 12.17 -5.59
N ALA A 399 0.43 12.93 -6.18
CA ALA A 399 0.48 14.38 -6.15
C ALA A 399 -0.93 14.97 -6.25
N GLY A 400 -1.21 15.99 -5.44
CA GLY A 400 -2.45 16.78 -5.55
C GLY A 400 -3.74 15.95 -5.44
N ALA A 401 -3.88 15.12 -4.41
CA ALA A 401 -5.13 14.42 -4.12
C ALA A 401 -6.26 15.40 -3.76
N VAL A 402 -7.51 14.94 -3.78
CA VAL A 402 -8.65 15.75 -3.35
C VAL A 402 -9.36 15.10 -2.16
N ILE A 403 -9.83 15.93 -1.23
CA ILE A 403 -10.66 15.51 -0.10
C ILE A 403 -12.12 15.76 -0.49
N ASP A 404 -12.87 14.70 -0.72
CA ASP A 404 -14.32 14.76 -0.91
C ASP A 404 -14.99 14.59 0.45
N HIS A 405 -15.18 15.70 1.15
CA HIS A 405 -15.83 15.72 2.46
C HIS A 405 -17.27 15.20 2.40
N GLN A 406 -17.98 15.43 1.29
CA GLN A 406 -19.38 15.02 1.16
C GLN A 406 -19.51 13.50 1.09
N ARG A 407 -18.59 12.84 0.37
CA ARG A 407 -18.55 11.37 0.28
C ARG A 407 -17.72 10.71 1.38
N GLY A 408 -17.02 11.50 2.21
CA GLY A 408 -16.19 10.98 3.31
C GLY A 408 -14.95 10.23 2.83
N VAL A 409 -14.40 10.60 1.66
CA VAL A 409 -13.26 9.92 1.03
C VAL A 409 -12.17 10.90 0.60
N GLN A 410 -10.96 10.38 0.42
CA GLN A 410 -9.89 11.03 -0.32
C GLN A 410 -9.73 10.32 -1.68
N HIS A 411 -9.64 11.09 -2.76
CA HIS A 411 -9.24 10.59 -4.07
C HIS A 411 -7.79 10.96 -4.34
N ILE A 412 -6.91 9.96 -4.33
CA ILE A 412 -5.48 10.08 -4.60
C ILE A 412 -5.26 9.73 -6.07
N PHE A 413 -4.47 10.53 -6.79
CA PHE A 413 -4.12 10.25 -8.17
C PHE A 413 -2.66 9.84 -8.25
N ILE A 414 -2.41 8.73 -8.94
CA ILE A 414 -1.08 8.18 -9.14
C ILE A 414 -0.89 7.83 -10.61
N TYR A 415 0.34 7.91 -11.09
CA TYR A 415 0.71 7.13 -12.27
C TYR A 415 1.47 5.88 -11.85
N ALA A 416 1.34 4.84 -12.68
CA ALA A 416 2.08 3.59 -12.54
C ALA A 416 2.47 3.09 -13.94
N GLY A 417 3.60 2.39 -14.02
CA GLY A 417 4.13 1.83 -15.26
C GLY A 417 5.62 2.04 -15.40
N HIS A 418 6.13 1.81 -16.61
CA HIS A 418 7.56 1.91 -16.90
C HIS A 418 7.97 3.40 -17.03
N PRO A 419 9.15 3.81 -16.52
CA PRO A 419 9.61 5.20 -16.63
C PRO A 419 9.76 5.69 -18.07
N ASN A 420 9.95 4.79 -19.04
CA ASN A 420 9.99 5.12 -20.46
C ASN A 420 8.70 4.74 -21.22
N GLY A 421 7.62 4.52 -20.46
CA GLY A 421 6.34 4.11 -21.03
C GLY A 421 6.25 2.60 -21.33
N PRO A 422 5.02 2.05 -21.41
CA PRO A 422 3.76 2.72 -21.11
C PRO A 422 3.56 2.98 -19.61
N ALA A 423 2.89 4.08 -19.27
CA ALA A 423 2.44 4.39 -17.92
C ALA A 423 1.03 4.98 -17.94
N GLY A 424 0.17 4.51 -17.04
CA GLY A 424 -1.23 4.92 -16.94
C GLY A 424 -1.53 5.72 -15.67
N VAL A 425 -2.64 6.43 -15.67
CA VAL A 425 -3.16 7.19 -14.52
C VAL A 425 -4.24 6.39 -13.82
N PHE A 426 -4.12 6.30 -12.50
CA PHE A 426 -5.05 5.59 -11.62
C PHE A 426 -5.51 6.50 -10.49
N ARG A 427 -6.74 6.27 -10.05
CA ARG A 427 -7.31 6.86 -8.85
C ARG A 427 -7.29 5.79 -7.76
N VAL A 428 -6.78 6.14 -6.59
CA VAL A 428 -6.94 5.39 -5.35
C VAL A 428 -7.91 6.17 -4.46
N THR A 429 -9.14 5.67 -4.31
CA THR A 429 -10.14 6.25 -3.42
C THR A 429 -10.08 5.53 -2.08
N ARG A 430 -9.98 6.26 -0.98
CA ARG A 430 -9.91 5.67 0.36
C ARG A 430 -10.75 6.43 1.37
N THR A 431 -11.27 5.74 2.38
CA THR A 431 -12.06 6.36 3.46
C THR A 431 -11.23 7.38 4.26
N LEU A 432 -11.86 8.49 4.67
CA LEU A 432 -11.24 9.43 5.61
C LEU A 432 -11.10 8.84 7.03
N ASN A 433 -11.74 7.70 7.34
CA ASN A 433 -11.52 6.97 8.59
C ASN A 433 -10.21 6.15 8.53
N THR A 434 -9.08 6.82 8.74
CA THR A 434 -7.74 6.21 8.70
C THR A 434 -7.56 5.02 9.65
N PRO A 435 -8.07 5.02 10.91
CA PRO A 435 -8.04 3.85 11.77
C PRO A 435 -8.72 2.61 11.17
N ALA A 436 -9.93 2.75 10.62
CA ALA A 436 -10.65 1.64 10.00
C ALA A 436 -9.93 1.13 8.75
N LEU A 437 -9.39 2.05 7.93
CA LEU A 437 -8.56 1.67 6.79
C LEU A 437 -7.32 0.90 7.24
N LYS A 438 -6.61 1.38 8.26
CA LYS A 438 -5.42 0.72 8.80
C LYS A 438 -5.73 -0.69 9.29
N GLU A 439 -6.86 -0.88 9.98
CA GLU A 439 -7.30 -2.20 10.42
C GLU A 439 -7.58 -3.13 9.23
N ALA A 440 -8.30 -2.68 8.21
CA ALA A 440 -8.57 -3.49 7.02
C ALA A 440 -7.34 -3.76 6.16
N MET A 441 -6.40 -2.82 6.11
CA MET A 441 -5.14 -2.94 5.37
C MET A 441 -4.05 -3.66 6.20
N SER A 442 -4.30 -3.95 7.47
CA SER A 442 -3.37 -4.73 8.28
C SER A 442 -3.46 -6.19 7.86
N ASP A 443 -2.30 -6.76 7.52
CA ASP A 443 -2.23 -8.18 7.20
C ASP A 443 -2.66 -8.97 8.45
N GLU A 444 -3.71 -9.78 8.37
CA GLU A 444 -4.05 -10.71 9.45
C GLU A 444 -2.83 -11.59 9.81
N ARG A 445 -1.88 -11.77 8.88
CA ARG A 445 -0.58 -12.43 9.10
C ARG A 445 0.39 -11.63 9.99
N ALA A 446 0.35 -10.29 9.98
CA ALA A 446 1.12 -9.46 10.91
C ALA A 446 0.46 -9.38 12.29
N ASN A 447 -0.87 -9.51 12.35
CA ASN A 447 -1.62 -9.64 13.59
C ASN A 447 -1.50 -11.03 14.24
N SER A 448 -1.06 -12.07 13.52
CA SER A 448 -0.75 -13.38 14.11
C SER A 448 0.66 -13.48 14.70
N ALA A 449 1.54 -12.51 14.44
CA ALA A 449 2.93 -12.51 14.92
C ALA A 449 3.19 -11.58 16.12
N THR A 450 2.22 -10.76 16.50
CA THR A 450 2.36 -9.79 17.60
C THR A 450 1.93 -10.38 18.93
N PRO A 451 2.75 -10.28 19.99
CA PRO A 451 2.36 -10.72 21.33
C PRO A 451 1.07 -10.04 21.78
N ARG A 452 0.10 -10.83 22.25
CA ARG A 452 -1.19 -10.37 22.75
C ARG A 452 -1.28 -10.58 24.25
N THR A 453 -2.00 -9.72 24.95
CA THR A 453 -2.47 -10.05 26.31
C THR A 453 -3.51 -11.17 26.20
N LEU A 454 -3.28 -12.30 26.86
CA LEU A 454 -4.23 -13.42 26.86
C LEU A 454 -5.13 -13.31 28.08
N ASP A 455 -6.44 -13.29 27.86
CA ASP A 455 -7.49 -13.31 28.89
C ASP A 455 -8.38 -14.56 28.79
N ARG A 456 -8.19 -15.38 27.75
CA ARG A 456 -8.96 -16.59 27.47
C ARG A 456 -8.11 -17.84 27.43
N GLY A 457 -8.65 -18.93 28.00
CA GLY A 457 -8.07 -20.27 27.90
C GLY A 457 -7.95 -20.74 26.44
N GLY A 458 -6.97 -21.58 26.15
CA GLY A 458 -6.70 -22.01 24.79
C GLY A 458 -5.73 -23.17 24.63
N VAL A 459 -5.52 -23.55 23.38
CA VAL A 459 -4.65 -24.65 22.97
C VAL A 459 -3.54 -24.11 22.08
N LEU A 460 -2.29 -24.45 22.42
CA LEU A 460 -1.15 -24.33 21.53
C LEU A 460 -0.91 -25.69 20.88
N LEU A 461 -1.21 -25.80 19.60
CA LEU A 461 -0.94 -27.01 18.82
C LEU A 461 0.41 -26.88 18.12
N THR A 462 1.32 -27.83 18.36
CA THR A 462 2.68 -27.79 17.82
C THR A 462 3.08 -29.06 17.09
N PHE A 463 3.94 -28.91 16.09
CA PHE A 463 4.49 -30.02 15.32
C PHE A 463 6.00 -29.89 15.19
N ASP A 464 6.73 -30.94 15.48
CA ASP A 464 8.18 -30.91 15.58
C ASP A 464 8.86 -31.70 14.43
N ASP A 465 10.11 -31.33 14.16
CA ASP A 465 11.05 -31.92 13.19
C ASP A 465 10.96 -31.37 11.76
N ARG A 466 10.85 -32.26 10.77
CA ARG A 466 10.99 -31.95 9.34
C ARG A 466 10.00 -32.76 8.50
N ASN A 467 8.74 -32.79 8.92
CA ASN A 467 7.70 -33.57 8.26
C ASN A 467 6.91 -32.72 7.25
N PHE A 468 7.64 -31.98 6.42
CA PHE A 468 7.13 -30.86 5.61
C PHE A 468 5.97 -31.23 4.70
N ASP A 469 6.10 -32.31 3.93
CA ASP A 469 5.04 -32.79 3.05
C ASP A 469 3.74 -33.10 3.79
N ASP A 470 3.85 -33.74 4.96
CA ASP A 470 2.69 -34.09 5.79
C ASP A 470 2.05 -32.82 6.38
N TRP A 471 2.85 -31.84 6.79
CA TRP A 471 2.37 -30.56 7.32
C TRP A 471 1.66 -29.72 6.26
N VAL A 472 2.25 -29.58 5.07
CA VAL A 472 1.67 -28.85 3.96
C VAL A 472 0.35 -29.48 3.52
N LYS A 473 0.28 -30.81 3.45
CA LYS A 473 -0.98 -31.55 3.15
C LYS A 473 -2.07 -31.34 4.21
N ALA A 474 -1.70 -31.00 5.44
CA ALA A 474 -2.64 -30.76 6.53
C ALA A 474 -3.16 -29.30 6.60
N ILE A 475 -2.60 -28.37 5.83
CA ILE A 475 -3.06 -26.97 5.79
C ILE A 475 -4.58 -26.84 5.58
N PRO A 476 -5.21 -27.55 4.61
CA PRO A 476 -6.66 -27.48 4.42
C PRO A 476 -7.47 -27.88 5.65
N LEU A 477 -6.98 -28.82 6.47
CA LEU A 477 -7.62 -29.22 7.71
C LEU A 477 -7.59 -28.06 8.71
N PHE A 478 -6.45 -27.39 8.88
CA PHE A 478 -6.36 -26.24 9.78
C PHE A 478 -7.24 -25.08 9.34
N ASP A 479 -7.30 -24.81 8.03
CA ASP A 479 -8.14 -23.75 7.45
C ASP A 479 -9.63 -24.04 7.58
N GLU A 480 -10.05 -25.30 7.40
CA GLU A 480 -11.43 -25.73 7.62
C GLU A 480 -11.91 -25.38 9.03
N PHE A 481 -11.04 -25.59 10.03
CA PHE A 481 -11.34 -25.20 11.40
C PHE A 481 -10.91 -23.77 11.73
N LYS A 482 -10.34 -22.98 10.83
CA LYS A 482 -9.79 -21.65 11.15
C LYS A 482 -8.88 -21.66 12.39
N VAL A 483 -8.04 -22.70 12.51
CA VAL A 483 -7.06 -22.81 13.61
C VAL A 483 -5.66 -22.63 13.06
N LYS A 484 -4.75 -22.15 13.91
CA LYS A 484 -3.33 -22.01 13.58
C LYS A 484 -2.51 -22.87 14.53
N ALA A 485 -1.28 -23.16 14.13
CA ALA A 485 -0.37 -24.08 14.81
C ALA A 485 1.05 -23.53 14.74
N THR A 486 1.96 -24.08 15.55
CA THR A 486 3.38 -23.73 15.53
C THR A 486 4.22 -24.92 15.07
N PHE A 487 5.05 -24.74 14.05
CA PHE A 487 5.92 -25.79 13.51
C PHE A 487 7.37 -25.54 13.94
N PHE A 488 7.90 -26.42 14.79
CA PHE A 488 9.27 -26.35 15.30
C PHE A 488 10.22 -27.15 14.42
N ILE A 489 11.05 -26.45 13.65
CA ILE A 489 11.86 -27.06 12.59
C ILE A 489 13.26 -27.35 13.08
N SER A 490 13.72 -28.60 12.94
CA SER A 490 15.10 -29.02 13.21
C SER A 490 15.91 -29.07 11.91
N GLY A 491 17.23 -29.09 11.99
CA GLY A 491 18.07 -29.25 10.80
C GLY A 491 18.34 -27.96 10.02
N GLU A 492 18.88 -28.15 8.82
CA GLU A 492 19.19 -27.10 7.85
C GLU A 492 17.91 -26.51 7.22
N ILE A 493 17.89 -25.19 7.01
CA ILE A 493 16.80 -24.55 6.26
C ILE A 493 17.15 -24.60 4.77
N ASP A 494 17.02 -25.80 4.20
CA ASP A 494 17.18 -26.11 2.78
C ASP A 494 15.94 -25.68 1.98
N GLN A 495 15.92 -25.96 0.66
CA GLN A 495 14.84 -25.53 -0.22
C GLN A 495 13.49 -26.17 0.17
N GLU A 496 13.48 -27.43 0.60
CA GLU A 496 12.26 -28.11 1.06
C GLU A 496 11.69 -27.43 2.30
N ALA A 497 12.54 -27.15 3.30
CA ALA A 497 12.13 -26.41 4.49
C ALA A 497 11.62 -25.01 4.13
N HIS A 498 12.31 -24.28 3.26
CA HIS A 498 11.91 -22.95 2.81
C HIS A 498 10.54 -22.95 2.13
N ASP A 499 10.28 -23.91 1.22
CA ASP A 499 9.00 -24.01 0.52
C ASP A 499 7.85 -24.38 1.46
N ALA A 500 8.11 -25.24 2.44
CA ALA A 500 7.13 -25.58 3.47
C ALA A 500 6.86 -24.41 4.41
N ILE A 501 7.90 -23.72 4.88
CA ILE A 501 7.80 -22.51 5.70
C ILE A 501 6.97 -21.44 4.98
N ARG A 502 7.24 -21.21 3.68
CA ARG A 502 6.49 -20.24 2.88
C ARG A 502 5.00 -20.59 2.81
N GLN A 503 4.65 -21.86 2.63
CA GLN A 503 3.26 -22.31 2.60
C GLN A 503 2.59 -22.22 3.97
N LEU A 504 3.26 -22.69 5.02
CA LEU A 504 2.72 -22.65 6.39
C LEU A 504 2.48 -21.21 6.86
N THR A 505 3.44 -20.32 6.63
CA THR A 505 3.33 -18.90 7.01
C THR A 505 2.31 -18.15 6.14
N ALA A 506 2.17 -18.50 4.84
CA ALA A 506 1.11 -17.96 3.99
C ALA A 506 -0.30 -18.27 4.52
N HIS A 507 -0.45 -19.38 5.25
CA HIS A 507 -1.68 -19.78 5.92
C HIS A 507 -1.71 -19.37 7.42
N GLY A 508 -0.82 -18.50 7.88
CA GLY A 508 -0.85 -17.91 9.24
C GLY A 508 -0.35 -18.85 10.35
N HIS A 509 0.33 -19.94 10.01
CA HIS A 509 1.01 -20.78 11.00
C HIS A 509 2.33 -20.14 11.45
N ALA A 510 2.72 -20.36 12.71
CA ALA A 510 3.97 -19.87 13.27
C ALA A 510 5.11 -20.86 13.05
N ILE A 511 6.33 -20.35 13.02
CA ILE A 511 7.56 -21.15 12.86
C ILE A 511 8.43 -20.99 14.10
N GLY A 512 8.80 -22.11 14.70
CA GLY A 512 9.70 -22.20 15.85
C GLY A 512 11.02 -22.87 15.51
N SER A 513 12.04 -22.64 16.33
CA SER A 513 13.35 -23.30 16.21
C SER A 513 13.39 -24.63 16.98
N HIS A 514 14.03 -25.65 16.39
CA HIS A 514 14.25 -26.96 17.03
C HIS A 514 15.72 -27.44 16.95
N SER A 515 16.65 -26.49 16.87
CA SER A 515 18.12 -26.65 16.75
C SER A 515 18.62 -27.28 15.45
N VAL A 516 19.86 -26.98 15.08
CA VAL A 516 20.49 -27.48 13.85
C VAL A 516 20.68 -29.00 13.88
N ASN A 517 21.26 -29.56 14.94
CA ASN A 517 21.62 -30.99 14.95
C ASN A 517 20.69 -31.84 15.83
N HIS A 518 19.60 -31.25 16.34
CA HIS A 518 18.58 -31.96 17.13
C HIS A 518 19.21 -32.69 18.35
N LEU A 519 20.16 -32.01 19.03
CA LEU A 519 20.89 -32.56 20.16
C LEU A 519 20.16 -32.31 21.49
N LYS A 520 20.34 -33.23 22.44
CA LYS A 520 19.79 -33.07 23.80
C LYS A 520 20.55 -31.95 24.53
N ALA A 521 19.85 -30.85 24.80
CA ALA A 521 20.47 -29.63 25.31
C ALA A 521 21.19 -29.83 26.66
N VAL A 522 20.58 -30.56 27.59
CA VAL A 522 21.14 -30.83 28.93
C VAL A 522 22.46 -31.58 28.81
N GLU A 523 22.45 -32.73 28.14
CA GLU A 523 23.64 -33.57 27.98
C GLU A 523 24.75 -32.84 27.21
N TYR A 524 24.39 -32.04 26.20
CA TYR A 524 25.36 -31.21 25.49
C TYR A 524 26.00 -30.16 26.41
N CYS A 525 25.17 -29.42 27.16
CA CYS A 525 25.66 -28.35 28.03
C CYS A 525 26.48 -28.88 29.20
N GLN A 526 26.16 -30.07 29.73
CA GLN A 526 26.94 -30.75 30.76
C GLN A 526 28.32 -31.20 30.26
N GLN A 527 28.42 -31.63 29.00
CA GLN A 527 29.68 -32.05 28.39
C GLN A 527 30.53 -30.86 27.88
N ARG A 528 29.87 -29.74 27.57
CA ARG A 528 30.48 -28.54 27.00
C ARG A 528 30.06 -27.31 27.79
N SER A 529 29.20 -26.47 27.22
CA SER A 529 28.65 -25.29 27.87
C SER A 529 27.37 -24.82 27.17
N THR A 530 26.57 -24.02 27.88
CA THR A 530 25.41 -23.33 27.31
C THR A 530 25.82 -22.32 26.24
N ALA A 531 26.95 -21.63 26.41
CA ALA A 531 27.47 -20.69 25.43
C ALA A 531 27.82 -21.38 24.10
N GLU A 532 28.41 -22.57 24.15
CA GLU A 532 28.67 -23.36 22.95
C GLU A 532 27.38 -23.90 22.34
N PHE A 533 26.40 -24.33 23.14
CA PHE A 533 25.10 -24.76 22.63
C PHE A 533 24.41 -23.61 21.87
N LEU A 534 24.34 -22.40 22.45
CA LEU A 534 23.77 -21.23 21.76
C LEU A 534 24.52 -20.91 20.46
N ARG A 535 25.86 -20.96 20.47
CA ARG A 535 26.69 -20.62 19.30
C ARG A 535 26.62 -21.66 18.18
N LEU A 536 26.51 -22.95 18.51
CA LEU A 536 26.64 -24.05 17.55
C LEU A 536 25.30 -24.67 17.15
N GLU A 537 24.31 -24.67 18.03
CA GLU A 537 23.01 -25.31 17.78
C GLU A 537 21.88 -24.31 17.52
N ILE A 538 21.95 -23.08 18.06
CA ILE A 538 20.87 -22.10 17.99
C ILE A 538 21.17 -21.02 16.94
N GLN A 539 22.29 -20.31 17.11
CA GLN A 539 22.66 -19.17 16.26
C GLN A 539 22.67 -19.50 14.76
N PRO A 540 23.28 -20.62 14.30
CA PRO A 540 23.31 -20.91 12.86
C PRO A 540 21.92 -21.21 12.30
N GLN A 541 21.01 -21.76 13.11
CA GLN A 541 19.64 -22.00 12.68
C GLN A 541 18.86 -20.69 12.56
N LEU A 542 19.01 -19.78 13.54
CA LEU A 542 18.37 -18.46 13.50
C LEU A 542 18.86 -17.63 12.31
N GLU A 543 20.15 -17.67 12.01
CA GLU A 543 20.71 -17.05 10.80
C GLU A 543 20.14 -17.66 9.52
N ALA A 544 19.85 -18.96 9.51
CA ALA A 544 19.22 -19.64 8.38
C ALA A 544 17.76 -19.21 8.18
N PHE A 545 16.97 -19.10 9.26
CA PHE A 545 15.63 -18.53 9.20
C PHE A 545 15.63 -17.07 8.76
N GLN A 546 16.55 -16.25 9.29
CA GLN A 546 16.63 -14.83 8.96
C GLN A 546 16.92 -14.59 7.48
N ARG A 547 17.75 -15.44 6.85
CA ARG A 547 18.03 -15.39 5.41
C ARG A 547 16.79 -15.58 4.52
N ILE A 548 15.75 -16.24 5.03
CA ILE A 548 14.46 -16.41 4.34
C ILE A 548 13.36 -15.52 4.91
N GLY A 549 13.71 -14.51 5.71
CA GLY A 549 12.76 -13.52 6.25
C GLY A 549 11.92 -14.01 7.43
N VAL A 550 12.30 -15.09 8.11
CA VAL A 550 11.60 -15.62 9.29
C VAL A 550 12.43 -15.36 10.54
N THR A 551 11.78 -14.95 11.63
CA THR A 551 12.43 -14.74 12.95
C THR A 551 11.67 -15.53 14.02
N PRO A 552 12.03 -16.81 14.25
CA PRO A 552 11.37 -17.61 15.27
C PRO A 552 11.55 -17.02 16.66
N VAL A 553 10.46 -16.83 17.40
CA VAL A 553 10.49 -16.29 18.78
C VAL A 553 10.37 -17.37 19.85
N ALA A 554 10.22 -18.63 19.44
CA ALA A 554 10.09 -19.77 20.34
C ALA A 554 10.99 -20.94 19.96
N PHE A 555 11.32 -21.74 20.96
CA PHE A 555 12.16 -22.93 20.81
C PHE A 555 11.55 -24.17 21.45
N ALA A 556 11.64 -25.30 20.76
CA ALA A 556 11.26 -26.61 21.28
C ALA A 556 12.53 -27.42 21.62
N TYR A 557 12.59 -28.06 22.78
CA TYR A 557 13.73 -28.91 23.14
C TYR A 557 13.72 -30.25 22.39
N PRO A 558 14.78 -30.59 21.63
CA PRO A 558 14.97 -31.94 21.10
C PRO A 558 14.86 -33.00 22.19
N MET A 559 14.09 -34.05 21.90
CA MET A 559 13.81 -35.16 22.83
C MET A 559 13.26 -34.73 24.21
N SER A 560 12.72 -33.51 24.32
CA SER A 560 12.19 -32.96 25.57
C SER A 560 13.21 -32.98 26.72
N ARG A 561 14.48 -32.69 26.40
CA ARG A 561 15.57 -32.66 27.38
C ARG A 561 15.96 -31.23 27.73
N ASN A 562 15.40 -30.74 28.83
CA ASN A 562 15.70 -29.43 29.42
C ASN A 562 15.95 -29.54 30.94
N ASP A 563 16.52 -28.48 31.49
CA ASP A 563 16.71 -28.20 32.92
C ASP A 563 16.77 -26.67 33.14
N ALA A 564 16.84 -26.22 34.40
CA ALA A 564 16.86 -24.79 34.70
C ALA A 564 18.05 -24.05 34.04
N VAL A 565 19.20 -24.70 33.88
CA VAL A 565 20.41 -24.08 33.30
C VAL A 565 20.22 -23.84 31.80
N THR A 566 19.65 -24.81 31.10
CA THR A 566 19.35 -24.70 29.67
C THR A 566 18.16 -23.77 29.41
N ASP A 567 17.13 -23.77 30.25
CA ASP A 567 16.00 -22.85 30.19
C ASP A 567 16.49 -21.39 30.30
N ASP A 568 17.29 -21.07 31.33
CA ASP A 568 17.87 -19.74 31.55
C ASP A 568 18.74 -19.25 30.38
N ALA A 569 19.41 -20.17 29.68
CA ALA A 569 20.23 -19.83 28.52
C ALA A 569 19.36 -19.52 27.29
N LEU A 570 18.35 -20.34 27.02
CA LEU A 570 17.51 -20.20 25.83
C LEU A 570 16.47 -19.08 25.96
N LEU A 571 15.99 -18.78 27.17
CA LEU A 571 15.07 -17.65 27.42
C LEU A 571 15.72 -16.26 27.25
N LYS A 572 17.04 -16.20 27.09
CA LYS A 572 17.73 -14.97 26.65
C LYS A 572 17.62 -14.73 25.14
N VAL A 573 17.22 -15.75 24.39
CA VAL A 573 17.13 -15.74 22.92
C VAL A 573 15.68 -15.83 22.46
N PHE A 574 14.90 -16.70 23.11
CA PHE A 574 13.51 -16.97 22.77
C PHE A 574 12.57 -16.42 23.85
N ARG A 575 11.38 -15.96 23.44
CA ARG A 575 10.34 -15.49 24.34
C ARG A 575 9.80 -16.64 25.21
N HIS A 576 9.58 -17.79 24.58
CA HIS A 576 9.08 -19.00 25.20
C HIS A 576 9.86 -20.21 24.71
N VAL A 577 10.11 -21.15 25.62
CA VAL A 577 10.66 -22.46 25.31
C VAL A 577 9.64 -23.55 25.65
N ARG A 578 9.70 -24.68 24.95
CA ARG A 578 8.72 -25.77 25.10
C ARG A 578 9.41 -27.11 25.25
N THR A 579 9.02 -27.87 26.27
CA THR A 579 9.50 -29.24 26.52
C THR A 579 8.32 -30.22 26.63
N GLY A 580 8.50 -31.47 26.24
CA GLY A 580 7.51 -32.52 26.41
C GLY A 580 7.60 -33.19 27.78
N ARG A 581 6.46 -33.59 28.34
CA ARG A 581 6.40 -34.35 29.60
C ARG A 581 5.41 -35.50 29.48
N ASN A 582 5.70 -36.60 30.18
CA ASN A 582 4.75 -37.69 30.39
C ASN A 582 4.17 -37.61 31.82
N ILE A 583 2.97 -38.14 32.01
CA ILE A 583 2.38 -38.33 33.35
C ILE A 583 2.69 -39.75 33.85
N ALA A 584 2.68 -39.95 35.17
CA ALA A 584 2.91 -41.26 35.76
C ALA A 584 1.73 -42.21 35.52
N ALA A 585 1.98 -43.52 35.67
CA ALA A 585 0.92 -44.52 35.55
C ALA A 585 -0.16 -44.29 36.61
N GLY A 586 -1.42 -44.16 36.17
CA GLY A 586 -2.57 -43.93 37.06
C GLY A 586 -2.90 -42.45 37.31
N GLU A 587 -2.06 -41.51 36.90
CA GLU A 587 -2.37 -40.07 36.98
C GLU A 587 -3.37 -39.64 35.89
N ARG A 588 -4.15 -38.60 36.20
CA ARG A 588 -4.95 -37.89 35.20
C ARG A 588 -4.20 -36.63 34.75
N LEU A 589 -4.12 -36.40 33.44
CA LEU A 589 -3.50 -35.21 32.88
C LEU A 589 -4.12 -33.94 33.46
N SER A 590 -5.44 -33.92 33.63
CA SER A 590 -6.20 -32.82 34.23
C SER A 590 -5.88 -32.55 35.70
N GLU A 591 -5.16 -33.42 36.40
CA GLU A 591 -4.73 -33.25 37.80
C GLU A 591 -3.26 -32.80 37.91
N VAL A 592 -2.52 -32.68 36.80
CA VAL A 592 -1.10 -32.30 36.80
C VAL A 592 -0.95 -30.83 36.38
N ASP A 593 -0.86 -29.94 37.37
CA ASP A 593 -0.86 -28.48 37.17
C ASP A 593 0.24 -27.97 36.23
N ALA A 594 1.37 -28.68 36.12
CA ALA A 594 2.48 -28.26 35.27
C ALA A 594 2.12 -28.09 33.78
N TYR A 595 1.03 -28.70 33.29
CA TYR A 595 0.57 -28.57 31.89
C TYR A 595 -0.35 -27.38 31.65
N PHE A 596 -0.76 -26.67 32.70
CA PHE A 596 -1.76 -25.63 32.61
C PHE A 596 -1.17 -24.31 33.09
N VAL A 597 -1.25 -23.30 32.24
CA VAL A 597 -0.80 -21.94 32.56
C VAL A 597 -2.00 -21.01 32.46
N PRO A 598 -2.42 -20.30 33.53
CA PRO A 598 -3.48 -19.31 33.42
C PRO A 598 -3.17 -18.30 32.30
N ALA A 599 -4.13 -18.01 31.43
CA ALA A 599 -3.90 -17.19 30.23
C ALA A 599 -3.29 -15.82 30.59
N ASN A 600 -3.83 -15.16 31.61
CA ASN A 600 -3.36 -13.87 32.11
C ASN A 600 -1.99 -13.90 32.80
N GLU A 601 -1.45 -15.09 33.08
CA GLU A 601 -0.14 -15.28 33.69
C GLU A 601 0.93 -15.74 32.69
N MET A 602 0.56 -15.99 31.42
CA MET A 602 1.44 -16.56 30.40
C MET A 602 2.81 -15.87 30.31
N LYS A 603 2.86 -14.55 30.44
CA LYS A 603 4.11 -13.75 30.40
C LYS A 603 5.13 -14.14 31.47
N LYS A 604 4.70 -14.73 32.59
CA LYS A 604 5.57 -15.16 33.69
C LYS A 604 6.18 -16.55 33.48
N HIS A 605 5.72 -17.29 32.46
CA HIS A 605 6.09 -18.67 32.23
C HIS A 605 6.95 -18.78 30.97
N GLY A 606 8.28 -18.78 31.15
CA GLY A 606 9.19 -18.94 30.01
C GLY A 606 9.20 -20.35 29.42
N CYS A 607 9.12 -21.39 30.25
CA CYS A 607 9.13 -22.79 29.80
C CYS A 607 7.73 -23.42 29.94
N LEU A 608 7.20 -23.93 28.83
CA LEU A 608 5.87 -24.56 28.75
C LEU A 608 5.99 -26.08 28.60
N TYR A 609 5.27 -26.82 29.44
CA TYR A 609 5.19 -28.28 29.34
C TYR A 609 4.10 -28.70 28.36
N ALA A 610 4.50 -29.45 27.33
CA ALA A 610 3.62 -29.95 26.30
C ALA A 610 3.28 -31.42 26.49
N LYS A 611 2.03 -31.77 26.17
CA LYS A 611 1.56 -33.15 26.14
C LYS A 611 1.62 -33.73 24.72
N GLY A 612 2.27 -34.89 24.59
CA GLY A 612 2.38 -35.58 23.31
C GLY A 612 1.06 -36.22 22.89
N ILE A 613 0.65 -35.98 21.64
CA ILE A 613 -0.58 -36.53 21.02
C ILE A 613 -0.29 -37.50 19.87
N ASP A 614 0.97 -37.85 19.61
CA ASP A 614 1.27 -38.90 18.63
C ASP A 614 0.62 -40.22 19.04
N HIS A 615 0.12 -40.94 18.03
CA HIS A 615 -0.45 -42.27 18.09
C HIS A 615 0.49 -43.22 18.85
N ALA A 616 0.04 -43.62 20.03
CA ALA A 616 0.74 -44.55 20.90
C ALA A 616 -0.28 -45.44 21.62
N PRO A 617 -0.83 -46.47 20.95
CA PRO A 617 -1.97 -47.24 21.46
C PRO A 617 -1.64 -48.03 22.73
N THR A 618 -0.37 -48.25 23.02
CA THR A 618 0.12 -48.90 24.24
C THR A 618 0.33 -47.95 25.41
N ARG A 619 0.14 -46.63 25.21
CA ARG A 619 0.36 -45.60 26.23
C ARG A 619 -0.97 -45.12 26.80
N ALA A 620 -1.25 -45.54 28.03
CA ALA A 620 -2.46 -45.14 28.77
C ALA A 620 -2.57 -43.62 28.98
N ASP A 621 -1.47 -42.88 28.84
CA ASP A 621 -1.44 -41.45 29.00
C ASP A 621 -1.79 -40.64 27.74
N ARG A 622 -2.04 -41.28 26.60
CA ARG A 622 -2.34 -40.61 25.31
C ARG A 622 -3.71 -41.02 24.74
N THR A 623 -4.71 -41.17 25.62
CA THR A 623 -6.09 -41.46 25.23
C THR A 623 -6.89 -40.18 25.02
N PHE A 624 -7.96 -40.24 24.22
CA PHE A 624 -8.88 -39.10 24.08
C PHE A 624 -9.56 -38.74 25.41
N GLU A 625 -9.79 -39.71 26.31
CA GLU A 625 -10.33 -39.43 27.64
C GLU A 625 -9.42 -38.50 28.48
N GLN A 626 -8.10 -38.75 28.44
CA GLN A 626 -7.12 -37.89 29.10
C GLN A 626 -7.11 -36.49 28.50
N LEU A 627 -7.20 -36.38 27.16
CA LEU A 627 -7.23 -35.08 26.47
C LEU A 627 -8.54 -34.33 26.71
N ASP A 628 -9.69 -34.99 26.64
CA ASP A 628 -11.00 -34.36 26.82
C ASP A 628 -11.16 -33.77 28.22
N THR A 629 -10.70 -34.48 29.26
CA THR A 629 -10.72 -33.96 30.64
C THR A 629 -9.74 -32.81 30.84
N ALA A 630 -8.58 -32.84 30.18
CA ALA A 630 -7.61 -31.74 30.22
C ALA A 630 -8.14 -30.49 29.49
N LEU A 631 -8.72 -30.63 28.31
CA LEU A 631 -9.34 -29.52 27.58
C LEU A 631 -10.50 -28.91 28.38
N SER A 632 -11.33 -29.75 29.01
CA SER A 632 -12.41 -29.28 29.88
C SER A 632 -11.90 -28.46 31.07
N ARG A 633 -10.79 -28.88 31.68
CA ARG A 633 -10.10 -28.11 32.72
C ARG A 633 -9.61 -26.77 32.19
N ALA A 634 -8.87 -26.78 31.08
CA ALA A 634 -8.33 -25.57 30.47
C ALA A 634 -9.42 -24.53 30.19
N ALA A 635 -10.56 -24.97 29.66
CA ALA A 635 -11.72 -24.12 29.38
C ALA A 635 -12.34 -23.55 30.67
N LYS A 636 -12.56 -24.42 31.67
CA LYS A 636 -13.14 -24.01 32.96
C LYS A 636 -12.29 -22.97 33.69
N ASN A 637 -10.97 -23.11 33.63
CA ASN A 637 -10.04 -22.31 34.42
C ASN A 637 -9.39 -21.15 33.63
N GLN A 638 -9.73 -20.98 32.35
CA GLN A 638 -9.07 -20.03 31.45
C GLN A 638 -7.54 -20.26 31.38
N GLU A 639 -7.14 -21.53 31.30
CA GLU A 639 -5.74 -21.96 31.22
C GLU A 639 -5.37 -22.29 29.77
N ILE A 640 -4.08 -22.15 29.46
CA ILE A 640 -3.47 -22.57 28.22
C ILE A 640 -2.87 -23.97 28.40
N ILE A 641 -3.11 -24.85 27.44
CA ILE A 641 -2.50 -26.19 27.34
C ILE A 641 -1.72 -26.31 26.03
N VAL A 642 -0.53 -26.90 26.09
CA VAL A 642 0.31 -27.15 24.90
C VAL A 642 0.24 -28.62 24.50
N LEU A 643 -0.04 -28.89 23.23
CA LEU A 643 -0.08 -30.22 22.63
C LEU A 643 0.97 -30.32 21.53
N TYR A 644 1.69 -31.44 21.44
CA TYR A 644 2.69 -31.66 20.40
C TYR A 644 2.58 -33.01 19.70
N ALA A 645 2.87 -33.03 18.40
CA ALA A 645 3.07 -34.22 17.58
C ALA A 645 4.22 -34.00 16.59
N HIS A 646 4.46 -34.93 15.67
CA HIS A 646 5.48 -34.76 14.63
C HIS A 646 4.86 -34.84 13.22
N ARG A 647 4.36 -36.02 12.83
CA ARG A 647 3.72 -36.24 11.53
C ARG A 647 2.20 -36.10 11.60
N ILE A 648 1.58 -35.65 10.51
CA ILE A 648 0.13 -35.70 10.32
C ILE A 648 -0.14 -36.69 9.18
N SER A 649 -0.49 -37.92 9.50
CA SER A 649 -0.58 -39.00 8.51
C SER A 649 -1.58 -40.08 8.91
N GLU A 650 -2.22 -40.71 7.93
CA GLU A 650 -3.12 -41.85 8.15
C GLU A 650 -2.39 -43.11 8.61
N THR A 651 -1.10 -43.23 8.27
CA THR A 651 -0.30 -44.42 8.54
C THR A 651 1.07 -44.06 9.07
N GLY A 652 1.59 -44.86 9.98
CA GLY A 652 2.92 -44.68 10.54
C GLY A 652 3.25 -45.73 11.58
N ILE A 653 4.54 -45.90 11.85
CA ILE A 653 5.02 -46.84 12.88
C ILE A 653 5.12 -46.13 14.24
N ARG A 654 5.57 -44.85 14.26
CA ARG A 654 5.71 -43.99 15.45
C ARG A 654 5.57 -42.52 15.06
N ASN A 655 5.37 -41.64 16.05
CA ASN A 655 5.45 -40.18 15.94
C ASN A 655 4.53 -39.57 14.87
N TYR A 656 3.27 -40.01 14.81
CA TYR A 656 2.27 -39.43 13.92
C TYR A 656 0.94 -39.27 14.65
N VAL A 657 0.15 -38.29 14.25
CA VAL A 657 -1.28 -38.16 14.59
C VAL A 657 -2.08 -38.28 13.30
N THR A 658 -3.21 -38.99 13.32
CA THR A 658 -4.06 -39.07 12.12
C THR A 658 -4.83 -37.76 11.92
N PRO A 659 -5.14 -37.38 10.67
CA PRO A 659 -6.04 -36.26 10.39
C PRO A 659 -7.35 -36.35 11.18
N ASP A 660 -7.96 -37.54 11.27
CA ASP A 660 -9.20 -37.76 12.03
C ASP A 660 -9.04 -37.54 13.54
N ALA A 661 -7.94 -38.03 14.12
CA ALA A 661 -7.65 -37.77 15.54
C ALA A 661 -7.47 -36.27 15.80
N LEU A 662 -6.79 -35.59 14.88
CA LEU A 662 -6.58 -34.15 14.97
C LEU A 662 -7.88 -33.35 14.83
N ARG A 663 -8.75 -33.72 13.87
CA ARG A 663 -10.12 -33.17 13.73
C ARG A 663 -10.92 -33.32 15.02
N ARG A 664 -10.85 -34.49 15.65
CA ARG A 664 -11.53 -34.74 16.93
C ARG A 664 -11.01 -33.83 18.04
N ILE A 665 -9.69 -33.69 18.18
CA ILE A 665 -9.08 -32.83 19.21
C ILE A 665 -9.48 -31.38 18.99
N ILE A 666 -9.37 -30.88 17.74
CA ILE A 666 -9.75 -29.51 17.39
C ILE A 666 -11.24 -29.26 17.64
N GLY A 667 -12.09 -30.19 17.19
CA GLY A 667 -13.54 -30.12 17.39
C GLY A 667 -13.93 -30.08 18.87
N MET A 668 -13.28 -30.89 19.71
CA MET A 668 -13.52 -30.88 21.15
C MET A 668 -13.07 -29.58 21.83
N ALA A 669 -11.88 -29.07 21.50
CA ALA A 669 -11.41 -27.81 22.07
C ALA A 669 -12.35 -26.64 21.68
N LYS A 670 -12.78 -26.60 20.42
CA LYS A 670 -13.73 -25.59 19.93
C LYS A 670 -15.11 -25.69 20.56
N SER A 671 -15.63 -26.90 20.78
CA SER A 671 -16.93 -27.08 21.45
C SER A 671 -16.92 -26.58 22.90
N LEU A 672 -15.74 -26.55 23.52
CA LEU A 672 -15.49 -26.00 24.85
C LEU A 672 -15.17 -24.49 24.84
N GLY A 673 -15.13 -23.85 23.66
CA GLY A 673 -14.83 -22.43 23.52
C GLY A 673 -13.36 -22.05 23.74
N LEU A 674 -12.44 -23.01 23.63
CA LEU A 674 -11.00 -22.74 23.70
C LEU A 674 -10.50 -22.07 22.40
N GLU A 675 -9.67 -21.05 22.56
CA GLU A 675 -8.97 -20.40 21.46
C GLU A 675 -7.77 -21.26 21.00
N PHE A 676 -7.34 -21.06 19.75
CA PHE A 676 -6.12 -21.68 19.22
C PHE A 676 -5.05 -20.61 19.03
N TYR A 677 -3.99 -20.69 19.82
CA TYR A 677 -2.88 -19.73 19.78
C TYR A 677 -1.67 -20.32 19.05
N THR A 678 -0.83 -19.45 18.53
CA THR A 678 0.55 -19.77 18.14
C THR A 678 1.54 -19.23 19.16
N PHE A 679 2.77 -19.74 19.14
CA PHE A 679 3.83 -19.23 20.02
C PHE A 679 4.15 -17.75 19.76
N ASP A 680 3.98 -17.25 18.53
CA ASP A 680 4.23 -15.85 18.19
C ASP A 680 3.25 -14.89 18.88
N GLN A 681 2.04 -15.37 19.20
CA GLN A 681 0.98 -14.59 19.84
C GLN A 681 1.12 -14.50 21.37
N LEU A 682 1.97 -15.33 21.99
CA LEU A 682 2.15 -15.33 23.45
C LEU A 682 2.88 -14.06 23.91
N PRO A 683 2.50 -13.44 25.04
CA PRO A 683 3.04 -12.16 25.52
C PRO A 683 4.50 -12.21 25.97
#